data_AF-A0A3D2FI86-F1
#
_entry.id   AF-A0A3D2FI86-F1
#
_cell.length_a   1.000
_cell.length_b   1.000
_cell.length_c   1.000
_cell.angle_alpha   90.00
_cell.angle_beta   90.00
_cell.angle_gamma   90.00
#
_symmetry.space_group_name_H-M   'P 1'
#
loop_
_entity.id
_entity.type
_entity.pdbx_description
1 polymer ?
#
loop_
_entity_poly.entity_id
_entity_poly.type
_entity_poly.pdbx_seq_one_letter_code
_entity_poly.pdbx_strand_id
1 'polypeptide(L)'
;MNNKIFAAFSKNLTFQRQLGITVTLGILFLAILSSIAGSWQSNERVSRDIIEHGKRITENLARQSVLALIFDSPDNVAEAAKTTLTFPEVVGVAIYHTDGHLLVAHGDNLPGRFLPPARQTGDSHAAILLDDTQNAWHFTAPVYSHPFADSPLAEAAAPELLGHVIVVTGKAGIGRLSSDIFTTNLTISFSFALFFLLLIRSLSRNMARPLDELSDSMERAQTGESQVRAKPGGPKDIAAMAHAFNDMMAVQEDREEALRKSEEKYRTLIESALSIILRWDTQGRIVYINNYAESLFGYQPNELIGQNIVGSIVPKTETTSRDLSRLMGDILAHPEKYRMNINENIKKNRERLWVMWTNRPIFDDTGKMIEILSVGNDITERKHAEDALTESMRQLETKELAKSRFLAAAGHDLRQPLAAANLFIDTLKLTSPTMQQHTIIQQLDQAMSTFNGLLDTLLHVSKLDAGVIKPELKSIDVAEIFGWLEQNFAALAREKRIDFRFRISARERLLIHSDIGLVNSVMMNLVSNAIKFTSDNSILVSARQRKDKVLFQVWDTGTGIPEKFIGNIFDEFYQIDNPQRDRTKGLGLGLSIVKRALALLHSEIGCRSRVGRGSVFEFSLPLDGIPDRIEHRIAAAATPDKDLFVRGKHFIVLDDDMLVAQAMVALLEGMGGNVTCFHNPDDALLHPGIEHADYFIVDYMLGDSLNGIQFLNRVRQKRGSPIHAVLMTGDTSAAFIREAANCNWPALHKPVNIIRLKSALAAQASSYPGA
;
A
#
# COMPACT_ATOMS: atom_id res chain seq x y z
N MET A 1 46.59 -45.37 -55.29
CA MET A 1 45.23 -45.14 -55.84
C MET A 1 44.09 -45.41 -54.83
N ASN A 2 44.33 -46.07 -53.68
CA ASN A 2 43.24 -46.50 -52.75
C ASN A 2 42.63 -45.41 -51.83
N ASN A 3 43.31 -44.30 -51.51
CA ASN A 3 42.77 -43.32 -50.55
C ASN A 3 41.66 -42.41 -51.12
N LYS A 4 41.62 -42.14 -52.43
CA LYS A 4 40.60 -41.26 -53.02
C LYS A 4 39.23 -41.92 -53.16
N ILE A 5 39.19 -43.24 -53.39
CA ILE A 5 37.95 -44.01 -53.53
C ILE A 5 37.28 -44.16 -52.15
N PHE A 6 38.07 -44.41 -51.09
CA PHE A 6 37.56 -44.53 -49.73
C PHE A 6 36.97 -43.20 -49.21
N ALA A 7 37.64 -42.08 -49.51
CA ALA A 7 37.16 -40.74 -49.14
C ALA A 7 35.91 -40.28 -49.93
N ALA A 8 35.71 -40.76 -51.16
CA ALA A 8 34.50 -40.48 -51.93
C ALA A 8 33.32 -41.34 -51.47
N PHE A 9 33.57 -42.58 -51.03
CA PHE A 9 32.55 -43.50 -50.53
C PHE A 9 32.01 -43.08 -49.14
N SER A 10 32.83 -42.45 -48.29
CA SER A 10 32.40 -42.06 -46.94
C SER A 10 31.56 -40.77 -46.87
N LYS A 11 31.51 -39.94 -47.90
CA LYS A 11 30.78 -38.66 -47.85
C LYS A 11 29.26 -38.77 -48.01
N ASN A 12 28.76 -39.87 -48.59
CA ASN A 12 27.34 -40.00 -48.95
C ASN A 12 26.60 -41.12 -48.18
N LEU A 13 27.22 -41.72 -47.17
CA LEU A 13 26.64 -42.83 -46.40
C LEU A 13 26.58 -42.47 -44.92
N THR A 14 25.43 -42.73 -44.28
CA THR A 14 25.27 -42.58 -42.84
C THR A 14 26.26 -43.47 -42.08
N PHE A 15 26.69 -43.05 -40.90
CA PHE A 15 27.65 -43.79 -40.06
C PHE A 15 27.24 -45.26 -39.87
N GLN A 16 25.94 -45.52 -39.69
CA GLN A 16 25.40 -46.87 -39.57
C GLN A 16 25.58 -47.72 -40.84
N ARG A 17 25.39 -47.12 -42.04
CA ARG A 17 25.62 -47.84 -43.31
C ARG A 17 27.10 -48.15 -43.52
N GLN A 18 27.98 -47.23 -43.15
CA GLN A 18 29.43 -47.47 -43.21
C GLN A 18 29.83 -48.62 -42.30
N LEU A 19 29.41 -48.57 -41.02
CA LEU A 19 29.70 -49.62 -40.06
C LEU A 19 29.15 -50.97 -40.52
N GLY A 20 27.90 -51.01 -41.01
CA GLY A 20 27.28 -52.23 -41.53
C GLY A 20 28.04 -52.83 -42.72
N ILE A 21 28.48 -52.01 -43.68
CA ILE A 21 29.27 -52.47 -44.84
C ILE A 21 30.63 -52.99 -44.39
N THR A 22 31.34 -52.25 -43.54
CA THR A 22 32.68 -52.63 -43.06
C THR A 22 32.64 -53.94 -42.27
N VAL A 23 31.68 -54.09 -41.35
CA VAL A 23 31.51 -55.32 -40.56
C VAL A 23 31.14 -56.49 -41.46
N THR A 24 30.28 -56.27 -42.45
CA THR A 24 29.88 -57.33 -43.40
C THR A 24 31.06 -57.84 -44.22
N LEU A 25 31.83 -56.92 -44.80
CA LEU A 25 33.04 -57.26 -45.54
C LEU A 25 34.06 -57.97 -44.64
N GLY A 26 34.22 -57.51 -43.39
CA GLY A 26 35.12 -58.11 -42.42
C GLY A 26 34.74 -59.56 -42.08
N ILE A 27 33.46 -59.83 -41.79
CA ILE A 27 32.97 -61.18 -41.45
C ILE A 27 33.11 -62.12 -42.65
N LEU A 28 32.76 -61.68 -43.86
CA LEU A 28 32.88 -62.50 -45.07
C LEU A 28 34.35 -62.80 -45.41
N PHE A 29 35.24 -61.81 -45.27
CA PHE A 29 36.67 -62.00 -45.47
C PHE A 29 37.26 -62.99 -44.47
N LEU A 30 36.89 -62.88 -43.18
CA LEU A 30 37.31 -63.80 -42.14
C LEU A 30 36.83 -65.24 -42.42
N ALA A 31 35.58 -65.41 -42.88
CA ALA A 31 35.01 -66.70 -43.24
C ALA A 31 35.78 -67.38 -44.40
N ILE A 32 36.13 -66.61 -45.44
CA ILE A 32 36.91 -67.11 -46.58
C ILE A 32 38.32 -67.51 -46.13
N LEU A 33 39.02 -66.64 -45.38
CA LEU A 33 40.35 -66.94 -44.87
C LEU A 33 40.37 -68.16 -43.97
N SER A 34 39.40 -68.28 -43.06
CA SER A 34 39.27 -69.44 -42.17
C SER A 34 39.05 -70.74 -42.95
N SER A 35 38.23 -70.71 -44.01
CA SER A 35 37.99 -71.86 -44.88
C SER A 35 39.26 -72.29 -45.64
N ILE A 36 40.01 -71.33 -46.19
CA ILE A 36 41.27 -71.60 -46.89
C ILE A 36 42.30 -72.21 -45.94
N ALA A 37 42.49 -71.60 -44.76
CA ALA A 37 43.43 -72.07 -43.75
C ALA A 37 43.07 -73.48 -43.24
N GLY A 38 41.79 -73.72 -42.94
CA GLY A 38 41.30 -75.03 -42.48
C GLY A 38 41.46 -76.14 -43.52
N SER A 39 41.23 -75.82 -44.80
CA SER A 39 41.44 -76.76 -45.90
C SER A 39 42.92 -77.12 -46.09
N TRP A 40 43.81 -76.12 -46.06
CA TRP A 40 45.26 -76.33 -46.19
C TRP A 40 45.80 -77.20 -45.06
N GLN A 41 45.44 -76.87 -43.80
CA GLN A 41 45.84 -77.64 -42.62
C GLN A 41 45.34 -79.09 -42.65
N SER A 42 44.10 -79.31 -43.12
CA SER A 42 43.51 -80.66 -43.20
C SER A 42 44.18 -81.50 -44.29
N ASN A 43 44.47 -80.91 -45.45
CA ASN A 43 45.14 -81.60 -46.56
C ASN A 43 46.56 -82.06 -46.19
N GLU A 44 47.34 -81.22 -45.49
CA GLU A 44 48.66 -81.61 -44.99
C GLU A 44 48.61 -82.73 -43.95
N ARG A 45 47.55 -82.78 -43.13
CA ARG A 45 47.37 -83.85 -42.15
C ARG A 45 47.06 -85.18 -42.85
N VAL A 46 46.09 -85.17 -43.77
CA VAL A 46 45.68 -86.37 -44.53
C VAL A 46 46.84 -86.96 -45.33
N SER A 47 47.61 -86.14 -46.06
CA SER A 47 48.75 -86.65 -46.84
C SER A 47 49.81 -87.33 -45.96
N ARG A 48 50.08 -86.78 -44.77
CA ARG A 48 51.02 -87.40 -43.82
C ARG A 48 50.52 -88.76 -43.34
N ASP A 49 49.23 -88.86 -43.00
CA ASP A 49 48.63 -90.11 -42.52
C ASP A 49 48.70 -91.20 -43.60
N ILE A 50 48.43 -90.85 -44.86
CA ILE A 50 48.49 -91.82 -45.97
C ILE A 50 49.93 -92.29 -46.23
N ILE A 51 50.92 -91.39 -46.19
CA ILE A 51 52.34 -91.75 -46.36
C ILE A 51 52.79 -92.73 -45.27
N GLU A 52 52.40 -92.48 -44.03
CA GLU A 52 52.75 -93.36 -42.90
C GLU A 52 52.07 -94.73 -43.02
N HIS A 53 50.80 -94.77 -43.45
CA HIS A 53 50.10 -96.01 -43.74
C HIS A 53 50.76 -96.78 -44.89
N GLY A 54 51.16 -96.11 -45.97
CA GLY A 54 51.86 -96.71 -47.10
C GLY A 54 53.14 -97.44 -46.68
N LYS A 55 53.98 -96.79 -45.86
CA LYS A 55 55.18 -97.40 -45.27
C LYS A 55 54.87 -98.68 -44.49
N ARG A 56 53.89 -98.65 -43.59
CA ARG A 56 53.51 -99.82 -42.78
C ARG A 56 53.04 -101.00 -43.63
N ILE A 57 52.30 -100.72 -44.69
CA ILE A 57 51.86 -101.75 -45.64
C ILE A 57 53.08 -102.38 -46.34
N THR A 58 54.04 -101.57 -46.77
CA THR A 58 55.29 -102.03 -47.39
C THR A 58 56.13 -102.89 -46.45
N GLU A 59 56.27 -102.51 -45.19
CA GLU A 59 57.00 -103.31 -44.18
C GLU A 59 56.35 -104.66 -43.92
N ASN A 60 55.01 -104.69 -43.83
CA ASN A 60 54.27 -105.94 -43.66
C ASN A 60 54.48 -106.88 -44.85
N LEU A 61 54.40 -106.34 -46.07
CA LEU A 61 54.68 -107.11 -47.27
C LEU A 61 56.12 -107.62 -47.28
N ALA A 62 57.11 -106.79 -46.89
CA ALA A 62 58.50 -107.20 -46.81
C ALA A 62 58.69 -108.42 -45.91
N ARG A 63 58.07 -108.43 -44.72
CA ARG A 63 58.09 -109.57 -43.80
C ARG A 63 57.48 -110.83 -44.40
N GLN A 64 56.41 -110.70 -45.18
CA GLN A 64 55.74 -111.85 -45.81
C GLN A 64 56.47 -112.38 -47.05
N SER A 65 57.33 -111.57 -47.67
CA SER A 65 58.09 -111.94 -48.88
C SER A 65 59.34 -112.79 -48.61
N VAL A 66 59.72 -113.02 -47.35
CA VAL A 66 60.97 -113.72 -46.98
C VAL A 66 61.03 -115.13 -47.60
N LEU A 67 59.98 -115.93 -47.43
CA LEU A 67 59.94 -117.30 -47.95
C LEU A 67 59.95 -117.35 -49.48
N ALA A 68 59.35 -116.37 -50.15
CA ALA A 68 59.35 -116.32 -51.61
C ALA A 68 60.74 -116.02 -52.18
N LEU A 69 61.52 -115.16 -51.53
CA LEU A 69 62.88 -114.86 -51.96
C LEU A 69 63.88 -115.98 -51.63
N ILE A 70 63.76 -116.66 -50.47
CA ILE A 70 64.65 -117.78 -50.11
C ILE A 70 64.49 -118.96 -51.06
N PHE A 71 63.24 -119.30 -51.42
CA PHE A 71 62.94 -120.47 -52.24
C PHE A 71 62.76 -120.15 -53.73
N ASP A 72 62.99 -118.90 -54.12
CA ASP A 72 62.78 -118.38 -55.49
C ASP A 72 61.41 -118.81 -56.08
N SER A 73 60.36 -118.75 -55.25
CA SER A 73 59.02 -119.22 -55.60
C SER A 73 58.00 -118.10 -55.44
N PRO A 74 57.39 -117.62 -56.55
CA PRO A 74 56.39 -116.55 -56.49
C PRO A 74 55.10 -116.99 -55.79
N ASP A 75 54.79 -118.29 -55.75
CA ASP A 75 53.60 -118.83 -55.09
C ASP A 75 53.60 -118.57 -53.57
N ASN A 76 54.79 -118.55 -52.95
CA ASN A 76 54.97 -118.33 -51.51
C ASN A 76 54.59 -116.91 -51.05
N VAL A 77 54.40 -115.96 -51.95
CA VAL A 77 54.02 -114.57 -51.63
C VAL A 77 52.80 -114.08 -52.42
N ALA A 78 52.24 -114.91 -53.31
CA ALA A 78 51.09 -114.54 -54.14
C ALA A 78 49.88 -114.09 -53.29
N GLU A 79 49.60 -114.76 -52.17
CA GLU A 79 48.48 -114.40 -51.28
C GLU A 79 48.74 -113.08 -50.52
N ALA A 80 49.96 -112.85 -50.07
CA ALA A 80 50.37 -111.61 -49.40
C ALA A 80 50.34 -110.40 -50.35
N ALA A 81 50.83 -110.56 -51.58
CA ALA A 81 50.76 -109.53 -52.61
C ALA A 81 49.31 -109.21 -53.00
N LYS A 82 48.46 -110.23 -53.16
CA LYS A 82 47.04 -110.06 -53.45
C LYS A 82 46.31 -109.35 -52.32
N THR A 83 46.58 -109.73 -51.06
CA THR A 83 46.03 -109.06 -49.87
C THR A 83 46.45 -107.59 -49.83
N THR A 84 47.71 -107.30 -50.16
CA THR A 84 48.23 -105.92 -50.20
C THR A 84 47.53 -105.07 -51.27
N LEU A 85 47.15 -105.66 -52.39
CA LEU A 85 46.36 -104.98 -53.45
C LEU A 85 44.88 -104.76 -53.09
N THR A 86 44.37 -105.40 -52.03
CA THR A 86 42.99 -105.14 -51.57
C THR A 86 42.86 -103.84 -50.78
N PHE A 87 43.99 -103.24 -50.34
CA PHE A 87 43.95 -101.92 -49.71
C PHE A 87 43.54 -100.86 -50.74
N PRO A 88 42.53 -100.00 -50.46
CA PRO A 88 41.91 -99.13 -51.47
C PRO A 88 42.87 -98.19 -52.20
N GLU A 89 43.93 -97.75 -51.52
CA GLU A 89 44.89 -96.78 -52.05
C GLU A 89 46.09 -97.47 -52.75
N VAL A 90 46.27 -98.79 -52.60
CA VAL A 90 47.40 -99.53 -53.18
C VAL A 90 47.09 -99.89 -54.63
N VAL A 91 47.87 -99.35 -55.55
CA VAL A 91 47.70 -99.52 -57.01
C VAL A 91 48.72 -100.46 -57.64
N GLY A 92 49.77 -100.82 -56.91
CA GLY A 92 50.81 -101.72 -57.41
C GLY A 92 51.68 -102.30 -56.31
N VAL A 93 52.19 -103.50 -56.54
CA VAL A 93 53.13 -104.21 -55.67
C VAL A 93 54.17 -104.92 -56.53
N ALA A 94 55.44 -104.82 -56.16
CA ALA A 94 56.51 -105.60 -56.78
C ALA A 94 57.52 -106.12 -55.75
N ILE A 95 58.18 -107.23 -56.08
CA ILE A 95 59.18 -107.89 -55.25
C ILE A 95 60.38 -108.20 -56.16
N TYR A 96 61.56 -107.75 -55.74
CA TYR A 96 62.81 -107.88 -56.49
C TYR A 96 63.86 -108.59 -55.65
N HIS A 97 64.73 -109.32 -56.33
CA HIS A 97 65.98 -109.86 -55.78
C HIS A 97 67.03 -108.75 -55.57
N THR A 98 68.14 -109.08 -54.89
CA THR A 98 69.24 -108.13 -54.62
C THR A 98 69.97 -107.66 -55.88
N ASP A 99 69.92 -108.42 -56.96
CA ASP A 99 70.48 -108.08 -58.28
C ASP A 99 69.52 -107.25 -59.16
N GLY A 100 68.32 -106.98 -58.65
CA GLY A 100 67.27 -106.22 -59.32
C GLY A 100 66.41 -107.04 -60.29
N HIS A 101 66.54 -108.37 -60.30
CA HIS A 101 65.62 -109.24 -61.02
C HIS A 101 64.25 -109.30 -60.32
N LEU A 102 63.19 -109.27 -61.12
CA LEU A 102 61.81 -109.23 -60.66
C LEU A 102 61.31 -110.64 -60.33
N LEU A 103 60.79 -110.84 -59.12
CA LEU A 103 60.13 -112.08 -58.70
C LEU A 103 58.61 -112.00 -58.92
N VAL A 104 57.99 -110.91 -58.48
CA VAL A 104 56.54 -110.70 -58.59
C VAL A 104 56.27 -109.23 -58.91
N ALA A 105 55.40 -108.95 -59.88
CA ALA A 105 54.84 -107.62 -60.12
C ALA A 105 53.34 -107.73 -60.37
N HIS A 106 52.55 -106.93 -59.67
CA HIS A 106 51.11 -106.84 -59.86
C HIS A 106 50.65 -105.38 -59.73
N GLY A 107 49.84 -104.92 -60.68
CA GLY A 107 49.30 -103.55 -60.70
C GLY A 107 50.11 -102.58 -61.55
N ASP A 108 49.72 -101.31 -61.51
CA ASP A 108 50.19 -100.25 -62.40
C ASP A 108 51.25 -99.35 -61.73
N ASN A 109 51.97 -98.54 -62.52
CA ASN A 109 53.01 -97.61 -62.07
C ASN A 109 54.19 -98.26 -61.32
N LEU A 110 54.51 -99.52 -61.63
CA LEU A 110 55.69 -100.21 -61.11
C LEU A 110 56.95 -99.86 -61.92
N PRO A 111 58.13 -99.72 -61.27
CA PRO A 111 59.38 -99.50 -61.98
C PRO A 111 59.82 -100.77 -62.73
N GLY A 112 60.15 -100.65 -64.02
CA GLY A 112 60.47 -101.80 -64.87
C GLY A 112 61.71 -102.60 -64.44
N ARG A 113 62.78 -101.91 -64.01
CA ARG A 113 63.95 -102.52 -63.36
C ARG A 113 64.30 -101.69 -62.14
N PHE A 114 64.31 -102.31 -60.97
CA PHE A 114 64.65 -101.65 -59.72
C PHE A 114 65.98 -102.17 -59.23
N LEU A 115 66.95 -101.27 -59.04
CA LEU A 115 68.18 -101.58 -58.35
C LEU A 115 68.04 -101.13 -56.90
N PRO A 116 68.43 -101.97 -55.92
CA PRO A 116 68.38 -101.58 -54.52
C PRO A 116 69.12 -100.26 -54.28
N PRO A 117 68.58 -99.34 -53.46
CA PRO A 117 69.33 -98.16 -53.05
C PRO A 117 70.63 -98.60 -52.34
N ALA A 118 71.77 -98.01 -52.69
CA ALA A 118 73.07 -98.37 -52.15
C ALA A 118 73.07 -98.29 -50.61
N ARG A 119 73.56 -99.34 -49.93
CA ARG A 119 73.64 -99.55 -48.47
C ARG A 119 73.06 -98.40 -47.64
N GLN A 120 71.85 -98.59 -47.12
CA GLN A 120 71.31 -97.73 -46.07
C GLN A 120 72.24 -97.82 -44.86
N THR A 121 72.92 -96.73 -44.53
CA THR A 121 73.76 -96.64 -43.34
C THR A 121 72.86 -96.57 -42.12
N GLY A 122 72.59 -97.72 -41.50
CA GLY A 122 71.81 -97.87 -40.25
C GLY A 122 70.94 -99.13 -40.26
N ASP A 123 70.85 -99.83 -39.13
CA ASP A 123 70.07 -101.07 -38.87
C ASP A 123 68.54 -100.90 -38.98
N SER A 124 68.04 -100.11 -39.95
CA SER A 124 66.60 -99.86 -40.08
C SER A 124 65.98 -100.79 -41.11
N HIS A 125 65.20 -101.78 -40.62
CA HIS A 125 64.32 -102.63 -41.44
C HIS A 125 63.06 -101.90 -41.94
N ALA A 126 63.03 -100.56 -41.86
CA ALA A 126 61.84 -99.75 -42.08
C ALA A 126 61.59 -99.43 -43.56
N ALA A 127 60.33 -99.26 -43.94
CA ALA A 127 59.98 -98.80 -45.27
C ALA A 127 60.28 -97.31 -45.43
N ILE A 128 60.78 -96.95 -46.62
CA ILE A 128 61.03 -95.57 -47.01
C ILE A 128 60.12 -95.19 -48.18
N LEU A 129 59.82 -93.89 -48.28
CA LEU A 129 59.24 -93.33 -49.50
C LEU A 129 60.36 -93.23 -50.52
N LEU A 130 60.30 -94.06 -51.55
CA LEU A 130 61.26 -94.15 -52.65
C LEU A 130 61.08 -92.99 -53.63
N ASP A 131 59.83 -92.72 -54.01
CA ASP A 131 59.51 -91.67 -54.97
C ASP A 131 58.12 -91.07 -54.68
N ASP A 132 57.99 -89.78 -54.98
CA ASP A 132 56.75 -89.01 -54.88
C ASP A 132 56.44 -88.47 -56.28
N THR A 133 55.71 -89.28 -57.06
CA THR A 133 55.28 -88.88 -58.40
C THR A 133 53.96 -88.10 -58.34
N GLN A 134 53.59 -87.42 -59.43
CA GLN A 134 52.31 -86.68 -59.49
C GLN A 134 51.09 -87.58 -59.21
N ASN A 135 51.17 -88.88 -59.57
CA ASN A 135 50.02 -89.79 -59.54
C ASN A 135 50.09 -90.84 -58.42
N ALA A 136 51.28 -91.11 -57.88
CA ALA A 136 51.46 -92.14 -56.87
C ALA A 136 52.69 -91.90 -55.97
N TRP A 137 52.63 -92.45 -54.77
CA TRP A 137 53.78 -92.64 -53.89
C TRP A 137 54.33 -94.05 -54.03
N HIS A 138 55.64 -94.15 -54.18
CA HIS A 138 56.34 -95.42 -54.27
C HIS A 138 57.07 -95.64 -52.96
N PHE A 139 56.77 -96.75 -52.30
CA PHE A 139 57.39 -97.15 -51.05
C PHE A 139 58.24 -98.37 -51.30
N THR A 140 59.40 -98.46 -50.64
CA THR A 140 60.23 -99.66 -50.69
C THR A 140 60.70 -100.07 -49.30
N ALA A 141 60.82 -101.38 -49.09
CA ALA A 141 61.41 -101.94 -47.89
C ALA A 141 62.34 -103.11 -48.25
N PRO A 142 63.51 -103.21 -47.58
CA PRO A 142 64.40 -104.36 -47.73
C PRO A 142 63.78 -105.61 -47.07
N VAL A 143 64.04 -106.78 -47.66
CA VAL A 143 63.66 -108.09 -47.11
C VAL A 143 64.92 -108.80 -46.65
N TYR A 144 64.95 -109.20 -45.39
CA TYR A 144 66.09 -109.89 -44.77
C TYR A 144 65.74 -111.32 -44.40
N SER A 145 66.75 -112.21 -44.40
CA SER A 145 66.59 -113.56 -43.85
C SER A 145 66.47 -113.49 -42.33
N HIS A 146 65.53 -114.24 -41.77
CA HIS A 146 65.46 -114.45 -40.32
C HIS A 146 66.18 -115.75 -39.96
N PRO A 147 67.06 -115.78 -38.95
CA PRO A 147 67.66 -117.02 -38.50
C PRO A 147 66.57 -117.97 -37.97
N PHE A 148 66.54 -119.20 -38.48
CA PHE A 148 65.60 -120.24 -38.02
C PHE A 148 65.85 -120.54 -36.54
N ALA A 149 64.94 -120.10 -35.67
CA ALA A 149 65.08 -120.14 -34.21
C ALA A 149 64.55 -121.44 -33.58
N ASP A 150 64.95 -122.60 -34.10
CA ASP A 150 64.56 -123.91 -33.53
C ASP A 150 65.75 -124.78 -33.07
N SER A 151 66.96 -124.23 -32.97
CA SER A 151 68.11 -124.95 -32.39
C SER A 151 68.87 -124.10 -31.37
N PRO A 152 68.84 -124.45 -30.06
CA PRO A 152 69.46 -123.67 -28.99
C PRO A 152 71.01 -123.77 -28.92
N LEU A 153 71.68 -124.24 -29.99
CA LEU A 153 73.14 -124.41 -30.06
C LEU A 153 73.79 -123.84 -31.35
N ALA A 154 73.12 -122.93 -32.08
CA ALA A 154 73.73 -122.22 -33.21
C ALA A 154 73.92 -120.72 -32.89
N GLU A 155 75.14 -120.20 -33.10
CA GLU A 155 75.39 -118.75 -33.13
C GLU A 155 74.51 -118.09 -34.21
N ALA A 156 73.78 -117.04 -33.83
CA ALA A 156 72.86 -116.34 -34.71
C ALA A 156 73.62 -115.68 -35.89
N ALA A 157 73.43 -116.21 -37.09
CA ALA A 157 73.97 -115.62 -38.32
C ALA A 157 73.37 -114.22 -38.54
N ALA A 158 74.21 -113.26 -38.97
CA ALA A 158 73.74 -111.92 -39.30
C ALA A 158 72.70 -112.00 -40.45
N PRO A 159 71.58 -111.25 -40.36
CA PRO A 159 70.54 -111.28 -41.37
C PRO A 159 71.09 -110.90 -42.74
N GLU A 160 70.87 -111.75 -43.73
CA GLU A 160 71.29 -111.53 -45.12
C GLU A 160 70.19 -110.81 -45.88
N LEU A 161 70.55 -109.80 -46.68
CA LEU A 161 69.59 -109.10 -47.53
C LEU A 161 69.18 -110.03 -48.68
N LEU A 162 67.90 -110.38 -48.74
CA LEU A 162 67.34 -111.29 -49.74
C LEU A 162 66.79 -110.55 -50.96
N GLY A 163 66.26 -109.35 -50.76
CA GLY A 163 65.60 -108.60 -51.82
C GLY A 163 64.94 -107.34 -51.33
N HIS A 164 64.10 -106.73 -52.17
CA HIS A 164 63.33 -105.53 -51.84
C HIS A 164 61.88 -105.69 -52.32
N VAL A 165 60.94 -105.16 -51.54
CA VAL A 165 59.57 -104.99 -51.98
C VAL A 165 59.31 -103.53 -52.34
N ILE A 166 58.38 -103.32 -53.26
CA ILE A 166 57.84 -102.01 -53.63
C ILE A 166 56.33 -102.07 -53.51
N VAL A 167 55.75 -101.07 -52.85
CA VAL A 167 54.30 -100.85 -52.84
C VAL A 167 54.03 -99.45 -53.39
N VAL A 168 53.08 -99.35 -54.30
CA VAL A 168 52.69 -98.10 -54.96
C VAL A 168 51.31 -97.71 -54.48
N THR A 169 51.18 -96.51 -53.93
CA THR A 169 49.92 -95.95 -53.43
C THR A 169 49.46 -94.80 -54.31
N GLY A 170 48.24 -94.84 -54.83
CA GLY A 170 47.69 -93.82 -55.73
C GLY A 170 47.31 -92.51 -55.01
N LYS A 171 47.37 -91.39 -55.73
CA LYS A 171 47.02 -90.05 -55.20
C LYS A 171 45.66 -89.51 -55.65
N ALA A 172 44.97 -90.22 -56.53
CA ALA A 172 43.71 -89.75 -57.12
C ALA A 172 42.56 -89.56 -56.10
N GLY A 173 42.63 -90.20 -54.93
CA GLY A 173 41.67 -90.01 -53.83
C GLY A 173 41.82 -88.65 -53.12
N ILE A 174 43.03 -88.11 -53.03
CA ILE A 174 43.37 -86.92 -52.23
C ILE A 174 42.74 -85.65 -52.81
N GLY A 175 42.73 -85.51 -54.14
CA GLY A 175 42.13 -84.36 -54.80
C GLY A 175 40.63 -84.23 -54.52
N ARG A 176 39.92 -85.36 -54.47
CA ARG A 176 38.48 -85.41 -54.12
C ARG A 176 38.26 -85.07 -52.65
N LEU A 177 39.01 -85.70 -51.75
CA LEU A 177 38.91 -85.44 -50.31
C LEU A 177 39.21 -83.97 -49.95
N SER A 178 40.20 -83.36 -50.60
CA SER A 178 40.56 -81.95 -50.41
C SER A 178 39.44 -81.00 -50.85
N SER A 179 38.78 -81.29 -51.98
CA SER A 179 37.61 -80.53 -52.46
C SER A 179 36.42 -80.65 -51.50
N ASP A 180 36.16 -81.83 -50.96
CA ASP A 180 35.05 -82.07 -50.02
C ASP A 180 35.28 -81.36 -48.67
N ILE A 181 36.51 -81.39 -48.17
CA ILE A 181 36.90 -80.66 -46.95
C ILE A 181 36.76 -79.15 -47.16
N PHE A 182 37.22 -78.63 -48.31
CA PHE A 182 37.11 -77.21 -48.63
C PHE A 182 35.64 -76.76 -48.70
N THR A 183 34.80 -77.48 -49.44
CA THR A 183 33.38 -77.14 -49.60
C THR A 183 32.61 -77.21 -48.28
N THR A 184 32.91 -78.19 -47.42
CA THR A 184 32.29 -78.33 -46.10
C THR A 184 32.68 -77.16 -45.18
N ASN A 185 33.98 -76.84 -45.09
CA ASN A 185 34.46 -75.73 -44.28
C ASN A 185 33.92 -74.38 -44.77
N LEU A 186 33.80 -74.20 -46.09
CA LEU A 186 33.24 -73.00 -46.69
C LEU A 186 31.77 -72.84 -46.29
N THR A 187 30.98 -73.91 -46.39
CA THR A 187 29.55 -73.92 -46.04
C THR A 187 29.32 -73.59 -44.56
N ILE A 188 30.11 -74.16 -43.66
CA ILE A 188 30.03 -73.89 -42.22
C ILE A 188 30.40 -72.42 -41.94
N SER A 189 31.51 -71.95 -42.50
CA SER A 189 32.02 -70.58 -42.28
C SER A 189 31.03 -69.53 -42.79
N PHE A 190 30.43 -69.74 -43.96
CA PHE A 190 29.40 -68.86 -44.51
C PHE A 190 28.08 -68.90 -43.72
N SER A 191 27.70 -70.06 -43.15
CA SER A 191 26.50 -70.17 -42.31
C SER A 191 26.64 -69.38 -41.01
N PHE A 192 27.80 -69.45 -40.35
CA PHE A 192 28.11 -68.61 -39.19
C PHE A 192 28.17 -67.12 -39.56
N ALA A 193 28.81 -66.78 -40.69
CA ALA A 193 28.84 -65.41 -41.19
C ALA A 193 27.42 -64.85 -41.39
N LEU A 194 26.52 -65.62 -42.02
CA LEU A 194 25.13 -65.24 -42.23
C LEU A 194 24.38 -65.05 -40.90
N PHE A 195 24.57 -65.96 -39.93
CA PHE A 195 23.98 -65.83 -38.61
C PHE A 195 24.44 -64.55 -37.88
N PHE A 196 25.75 -64.28 -37.84
CA PHE A 196 26.28 -63.05 -37.24
C PHE A 196 25.78 -61.80 -37.95
N LEU A 197 25.67 -61.83 -39.28
CA LEU A 197 25.11 -60.73 -40.06
C LEU A 197 23.64 -60.46 -39.72
N LEU A 198 22.82 -61.50 -39.62
CA LEU A 198 21.42 -61.38 -39.21
C LEU A 198 21.30 -60.87 -37.77
N LEU A 199 22.15 -61.34 -36.86
CA LEU A 199 22.19 -60.92 -35.47
C LEU A 199 22.56 -59.44 -35.34
N ILE A 200 23.63 -59.00 -36.01
CA ILE A 200 24.09 -57.60 -36.02
C ILE A 200 23.03 -56.71 -36.66
N ARG A 201 22.41 -57.13 -37.78
CA ARG A 201 21.31 -56.40 -38.41
C ARG A 201 20.11 -56.25 -37.48
N SER A 202 19.76 -57.29 -36.71
CA SER A 202 18.68 -57.25 -35.73
C SER A 202 18.98 -56.29 -34.58
N LEU A 203 20.17 -56.39 -33.98
CA LEU A 203 20.64 -55.49 -32.91
C LEU A 203 20.68 -54.03 -33.38
N SER A 204 21.26 -53.77 -34.56
CA SER A 204 21.33 -52.43 -35.14
C SER A 204 19.93 -51.85 -35.37
N ARG A 205 18.98 -52.63 -35.90
CA ARG A 205 17.61 -52.17 -36.14
C ARG A 205 16.85 -51.86 -34.84
N ASN A 206 17.08 -52.64 -33.78
CA ASN A 206 16.44 -52.43 -32.48
C ASN A 206 16.97 -51.19 -31.73
N MET A 207 18.19 -50.73 -32.04
CA MET A 207 18.78 -49.52 -31.44
C MET A 207 18.55 -48.27 -32.30
N ALA A 208 18.72 -48.38 -33.62
CA ALA A 208 18.71 -47.24 -34.53
C ALA A 208 17.33 -46.58 -34.63
N ARG A 209 16.26 -47.38 -34.82
CA ARG A 209 14.93 -46.82 -35.07
C ARG A 209 14.38 -45.99 -33.90
N PRO A 210 14.42 -46.48 -32.64
CA PRO A 210 13.92 -45.68 -31.53
C PRO A 210 14.74 -44.42 -31.28
N LEU A 211 16.04 -44.44 -31.61
CA LEU A 211 16.90 -43.26 -31.52
C LEU A 211 16.57 -42.22 -32.59
N ASP A 212 16.34 -42.65 -33.84
CA ASP A 212 15.91 -41.76 -34.92
C ASP A 212 14.53 -41.14 -34.61
N GLU A 213 13.56 -41.94 -34.15
CA GLU A 213 12.22 -41.44 -33.76
C GLU A 213 12.28 -40.42 -32.60
N LEU A 214 13.18 -40.63 -31.62
CA LEU A 214 13.42 -39.67 -30.55
C LEU A 214 14.07 -38.39 -31.07
N SER A 215 15.06 -38.51 -31.96
CA SER A 215 15.74 -37.37 -32.59
C SER A 215 14.76 -36.51 -33.39
N ASP A 216 13.90 -37.12 -34.21
CA ASP A 216 12.88 -36.43 -34.99
C ASP A 216 11.88 -35.70 -34.07
N SER A 217 11.51 -36.31 -32.94
CA SER A 217 10.64 -35.69 -31.94
C SER A 217 11.32 -34.48 -31.27
N MET A 218 12.61 -34.56 -30.98
CA MET A 218 13.38 -33.45 -30.44
C MET A 218 13.53 -32.30 -31.45
N GLU A 219 13.76 -32.60 -32.73
CA GLU A 219 13.86 -31.60 -33.80
C GLU A 219 12.53 -30.85 -33.97
N ARG A 220 11.40 -31.57 -34.01
CA ARG A 220 10.06 -30.96 -34.07
C ARG A 220 9.80 -30.02 -32.90
N ALA A 221 10.13 -30.44 -31.67
CA ALA A 221 10.01 -29.59 -30.49
C ALA A 221 10.91 -28.34 -30.59
N GLN A 222 12.14 -28.46 -31.11
CA GLN A 222 13.04 -27.32 -31.32
C GLN A 222 12.49 -26.33 -32.35
N THR A 223 11.77 -26.79 -33.37
CA THR A 223 11.12 -25.92 -34.37
C THR A 223 9.84 -25.23 -33.88
N GLY A 224 9.46 -25.41 -32.60
CA GLY A 224 8.33 -24.74 -31.96
C GLY A 224 7.00 -25.47 -32.10
N GLU A 225 7.00 -26.74 -32.50
CA GLU A 225 5.77 -27.54 -32.52
C GLU A 225 5.35 -27.89 -31.08
N SER A 226 4.09 -27.60 -30.74
CA SER A 226 3.52 -27.85 -29.41
C SER A 226 2.99 -29.28 -29.30
N GLN A 227 2.94 -29.84 -28.07
CA GLN A 227 2.43 -31.18 -27.76
C GLN A 227 3.23 -32.33 -28.40
N VAL A 228 4.52 -32.13 -28.64
CA VAL A 228 5.38 -33.19 -29.17
C VAL A 228 5.68 -34.21 -28.07
N ARG A 229 5.52 -35.49 -28.39
CA ARG A 229 5.82 -36.62 -27.50
C ARG A 229 6.58 -37.71 -28.25
N ALA A 230 7.66 -38.18 -27.65
CA ALA A 230 8.40 -39.34 -28.15
C ALA A 230 7.74 -40.64 -27.69
N LYS A 231 7.72 -41.66 -28.56
CA LYS A 231 7.24 -43.00 -28.19
C LYS A 231 8.33 -43.73 -27.40
N PRO A 232 8.09 -44.15 -26.14
CA PRO A 232 9.08 -44.92 -25.40
C PRO A 232 9.19 -46.32 -26.03
N GLY A 233 10.34 -46.61 -26.62
CA GLY A 233 10.62 -47.86 -27.30
C GLY A 233 12.11 -48.16 -27.38
N GLY A 234 12.47 -49.40 -27.70
CA GLY A 234 13.86 -49.83 -27.79
C GLY A 234 14.46 -50.28 -26.44
N PRO A 235 15.81 -50.32 -26.36
CA PRO A 235 16.53 -50.63 -25.14
C PRO A 235 16.16 -49.69 -23.97
N LYS A 236 16.34 -50.18 -22.75
CA LYS A 236 15.96 -49.48 -21.51
C LYS A 236 16.46 -48.03 -21.45
N ASP A 237 17.68 -47.78 -21.90
CA ASP A 237 18.28 -46.44 -21.87
C ASP A 237 17.61 -45.47 -22.85
N ILE A 238 17.25 -45.92 -24.06
CA ILE A 238 16.55 -45.10 -25.06
C ILE A 238 15.12 -44.81 -24.61
N ALA A 239 14.43 -45.83 -24.07
CA ALA A 239 13.10 -45.64 -23.50
C ALA A 239 13.12 -44.65 -22.31
N ALA A 240 14.14 -44.71 -21.45
CA ALA A 240 14.32 -43.75 -20.35
C ALA A 240 14.56 -42.32 -20.86
N MET A 241 15.35 -42.14 -21.93
CA MET A 241 15.52 -40.83 -22.57
C MET A 241 14.21 -40.30 -23.15
N ALA A 242 13.40 -41.15 -23.79
CA ALA A 242 12.09 -40.77 -24.31
C ALA A 242 11.12 -40.35 -23.18
N HIS A 243 11.13 -41.04 -22.04
CA HIS A 243 10.37 -40.63 -20.86
C HIS A 243 10.82 -39.28 -20.32
N ALA A 244 12.13 -39.10 -20.10
CA ALA A 244 12.68 -37.83 -19.61
C ALA A 244 12.39 -36.65 -20.56
N PHE A 245 12.44 -36.88 -21.87
CA PHE A 245 12.04 -35.90 -22.87
C PHE A 245 10.55 -35.53 -22.74
N ASN A 246 9.66 -36.51 -22.63
CA ASN A 246 8.23 -36.27 -22.46
C ASN A 246 7.90 -35.50 -21.17
N ASP A 247 8.57 -35.82 -20.06
CA ASP A 247 8.42 -35.12 -18.79
C ASP A 247 8.88 -33.66 -18.90
N MET A 248 10.02 -33.42 -19.56
CA MET A 248 10.51 -32.06 -19.82
C MET A 248 9.54 -31.24 -20.69
N MET A 249 8.96 -31.85 -21.73
CA MET A 249 7.98 -31.17 -22.58
C MET A 249 6.71 -30.81 -21.81
N ALA A 250 6.21 -31.70 -20.95
CA ALA A 250 5.07 -31.40 -20.09
C ALA A 250 5.36 -30.22 -19.15
N VAL A 251 6.54 -30.18 -18.53
CA VAL A 251 6.95 -29.06 -17.66
C VAL A 251 7.07 -27.73 -18.42
N GLN A 252 7.55 -27.74 -19.66
CA GLN A 252 7.62 -26.54 -20.50
C GLN A 252 6.21 -26.02 -20.86
N GLU A 253 5.33 -26.91 -21.31
CA GLU A 253 3.94 -26.57 -21.65
C GLU A 253 3.18 -26.01 -20.44
N ASP A 254 3.35 -26.62 -19.26
CA ASP A 254 2.73 -26.14 -18.02
C ASP A 254 3.24 -24.74 -17.63
N ARG A 255 4.52 -24.45 -17.85
CA ARG A 255 5.10 -23.11 -17.59
C ARG A 255 4.59 -22.06 -18.57
N GLU A 256 4.53 -22.37 -19.86
CA GLU A 256 4.00 -21.47 -20.88
C GLU A 256 2.52 -21.17 -20.64
N GLU A 257 1.72 -22.19 -20.33
CA GLU A 257 0.30 -22.02 -20.05
C GLU A 257 0.07 -21.26 -18.74
N ALA A 258 0.87 -21.52 -17.70
CA ALA A 258 0.83 -20.74 -16.46
C ALA A 258 1.20 -19.27 -16.70
N LEU A 259 2.21 -19.01 -17.54
CA LEU A 259 2.60 -17.66 -17.94
C LEU A 259 1.46 -16.97 -18.69
N ARG A 260 0.88 -17.62 -19.71
CA ARG A 260 -0.25 -17.10 -20.49
C ARG A 260 -1.45 -16.78 -19.60
N LYS A 261 -1.84 -17.70 -18.72
CA LYS A 261 -2.94 -17.47 -17.76
C LYS A 261 -2.65 -16.32 -16.81
N SER A 262 -1.40 -16.20 -16.36
CA SER A 262 -0.97 -15.10 -15.50
C SER A 262 -1.04 -13.76 -16.23
N GLU A 263 -0.55 -13.68 -17.47
CA GLU A 263 -0.63 -12.49 -18.31
C GLU A 263 -2.08 -12.08 -18.61
N GLU A 264 -2.95 -13.03 -18.95
CA GLU A 264 -4.38 -12.78 -19.17
C GLU A 264 -5.08 -12.30 -17.89
N LYS A 265 -4.75 -12.90 -16.74
CA LYS A 265 -5.26 -12.47 -15.43
C LYS A 265 -4.86 -11.03 -15.14
N TYR A 266 -3.59 -10.66 -15.31
CA TYR A 266 -3.13 -9.29 -15.06
C TYR A 266 -3.72 -8.30 -16.06
N ARG A 267 -3.80 -8.64 -17.35
CA ARG A 267 -4.46 -7.81 -18.35
C ARG A 267 -5.91 -7.53 -17.94
N THR A 268 -6.66 -8.58 -17.57
CA THR A 268 -8.06 -8.42 -17.14
C THR A 268 -8.20 -7.52 -15.93
N LEU A 269 -7.32 -7.63 -14.92
CA LEU A 269 -7.32 -6.78 -13.74
C LEU A 269 -7.06 -5.30 -14.07
N ILE A 270 -6.11 -5.03 -14.98
CA ILE A 270 -5.76 -3.67 -15.40
C ILE A 270 -6.89 -3.05 -16.25
N GLU A 271 -7.46 -3.83 -17.17
CA GLU A 271 -8.53 -3.37 -18.08
C GLU A 271 -9.89 -3.19 -17.37
N SER A 272 -10.13 -3.91 -16.27
CA SER A 272 -11.38 -3.80 -15.48
C SER A 272 -11.29 -2.82 -14.30
N ALA A 273 -10.12 -2.23 -14.05
CA ALA A 273 -9.95 -1.25 -12.98
C ALA A 273 -10.79 0.01 -13.26
N LEU A 274 -11.55 0.47 -12.27
CA LEU A 274 -12.31 1.73 -12.32
C LEU A 274 -11.42 2.97 -12.07
N SER A 275 -10.15 2.88 -12.45
CA SER A 275 -9.16 3.92 -12.33
C SER A 275 -8.45 4.08 -13.67
N ILE A 276 -8.08 5.31 -13.98
CA ILE A 276 -7.29 5.63 -15.16
C ILE A 276 -5.91 5.00 -14.96
N ILE A 277 -5.46 4.16 -15.90
CA ILE A 277 -4.10 3.62 -15.88
C ILE A 277 -3.47 3.95 -17.23
N LEU A 278 -2.37 4.69 -17.20
CA LEU A 278 -1.61 5.00 -18.41
C LEU A 278 -0.11 4.99 -18.13
N ARG A 279 0.68 4.71 -19.17
CA ARG A 279 2.14 4.88 -19.17
C ARG A 279 2.53 5.89 -20.23
N TRP A 280 3.52 6.71 -19.93
CA TRP A 280 4.08 7.67 -20.88
C TRP A 280 5.61 7.70 -20.79
N ASP A 281 6.26 7.93 -21.93
CA ASP A 281 7.71 7.92 -22.05
C ASP A 281 8.37 9.21 -21.52
N THR A 282 9.70 9.24 -21.43
CA THR A 282 10.45 10.44 -21.00
C THR A 282 10.26 11.69 -21.88
N GLN A 283 9.67 11.56 -23.08
CA GLN A 283 9.32 12.68 -23.95
C GLN A 283 7.84 13.08 -23.82
N GLY A 284 7.10 12.38 -22.97
CA GLY A 284 5.73 12.70 -22.68
C GLY A 284 4.67 11.97 -23.46
N ARG A 285 5.06 11.03 -24.32
CA ARG A 285 4.13 10.35 -25.20
C ARG A 285 3.48 9.20 -24.48
N ILE A 286 2.16 9.08 -24.62
CA ILE A 286 1.40 7.97 -24.05
C ILE A 286 1.81 6.68 -24.78
N VAL A 287 2.29 5.68 -24.04
CA VAL A 287 2.73 4.37 -24.55
C VAL A 287 1.68 3.29 -24.27
N TYR A 288 0.84 3.50 -23.26
CA TYR A 288 -0.23 2.59 -22.87
C TYR A 288 -1.35 3.35 -22.16
N ILE A 289 -2.59 2.91 -22.36
CA ILE A 289 -3.79 3.39 -21.68
C ILE A 289 -4.75 2.19 -21.52
N ASN A 290 -5.45 2.09 -20.39
CA ASN A 290 -6.45 1.03 -20.17
C ASN A 290 -7.85 1.43 -20.70
N ASN A 291 -8.72 0.44 -20.91
CA ASN A 291 -10.08 0.59 -21.43
C ASN A 291 -10.94 1.56 -20.63
N TYR A 292 -10.77 1.61 -19.29
CA TYR A 292 -11.50 2.56 -18.45
C TYR A 292 -11.14 4.01 -18.81
N ALA A 293 -9.86 4.30 -18.97
CA ALA A 293 -9.39 5.64 -19.33
C ALA A 293 -9.83 6.04 -20.75
N GLU A 294 -9.81 5.11 -21.71
CA GLU A 294 -10.35 5.33 -23.06
C GLU A 294 -11.83 5.74 -23.01
N SER A 295 -12.63 4.98 -22.24
CA SER A 295 -14.06 5.24 -22.06
C SER A 295 -14.32 6.57 -21.36
N LEU A 296 -13.53 6.90 -20.33
CA LEU A 296 -13.66 8.14 -19.56
C LEU A 296 -13.28 9.38 -20.38
N PHE A 297 -12.16 9.35 -21.11
CA PHE A 297 -11.69 10.48 -21.91
C PHE A 297 -12.36 10.56 -23.29
N GLY A 298 -12.96 9.47 -23.77
CA GLY A 298 -13.67 9.41 -25.04
C GLY A 298 -12.77 9.31 -26.27
N TYR A 299 -11.53 8.83 -26.11
CA TYR A 299 -10.58 8.62 -27.20
C TYR A 299 -10.39 7.14 -27.49
N GLN A 300 -10.10 6.82 -28.75
CA GLN A 300 -9.62 5.50 -29.13
C GLN A 300 -8.10 5.39 -28.88
N PRO A 301 -7.54 4.20 -28.59
CA PRO A 301 -6.12 4.06 -28.27
C PRO A 301 -5.21 4.58 -29.40
N ASN A 302 -5.57 4.37 -30.66
CA ASN A 302 -4.82 4.87 -31.81
C ASN A 302 -4.78 6.42 -31.92
N GLU A 303 -5.65 7.14 -31.22
CA GLU A 303 -5.67 8.60 -31.19
C GLU A 303 -4.76 9.18 -30.09
N LEU A 304 -4.55 8.44 -28.99
CA LEU A 304 -3.76 8.89 -27.84
C LEU A 304 -2.36 8.29 -27.80
N ILE A 305 -2.17 7.04 -28.23
CA ILE A 305 -0.86 6.39 -28.21
C ILE A 305 0.09 7.15 -29.14
N GLY A 306 1.25 7.52 -28.61
CA GLY A 306 2.25 8.35 -29.28
C GLY A 306 2.00 9.87 -29.18
N GLN A 307 0.83 10.33 -28.73
CA GLN A 307 0.57 11.74 -28.48
C GLN A 307 1.12 12.18 -27.13
N ASN A 308 1.48 13.46 -27.03
CA ASN A 308 1.93 14.02 -25.77
C ASN A 308 0.76 14.15 -24.78
N ILE A 309 0.95 13.75 -23.53
CA ILE A 309 -0.10 13.79 -22.48
C ILE A 309 -0.61 15.21 -22.22
N VAL A 310 0.27 16.22 -22.28
CA VAL A 310 -0.11 17.64 -22.20
C VAL A 310 -0.50 18.14 -23.59
N GLY A 311 -1.70 18.68 -23.68
CA GLY A 311 -2.36 19.08 -24.93
C GLY A 311 -3.34 18.04 -25.45
N SER A 312 -3.26 16.78 -25.00
CA SER A 312 -4.27 15.75 -25.28
C SER A 312 -5.26 15.64 -24.12
N ILE A 313 -4.91 14.94 -23.04
CA ILE A 313 -5.77 14.72 -21.86
C ILE A 313 -5.50 15.69 -20.72
N VAL A 314 -4.32 16.31 -20.66
CA VAL A 314 -4.00 17.39 -19.72
C VAL A 314 -4.02 18.72 -20.48
N PRO A 315 -4.90 19.69 -20.15
CA PRO A 315 -4.87 21.00 -20.78
C PRO A 315 -3.61 21.77 -20.39
N LYS A 316 -3.13 22.68 -21.25
CA LYS A 316 -1.96 23.53 -20.94
C LYS A 316 -2.21 24.47 -19.75
N THR A 317 -3.47 24.84 -19.51
CA THR A 317 -3.86 25.77 -18.46
C THR A 317 -5.13 25.27 -17.75
N GLU A 318 -5.07 25.18 -16.43
CA GLU A 318 -6.21 24.86 -15.57
C GLU A 318 -7.19 26.04 -15.49
N THR A 319 -8.43 25.75 -15.11
CA THR A 319 -9.44 26.76 -14.77
C THR A 319 -9.00 27.70 -13.64
N THR A 320 -8.07 27.25 -12.78
CA THR A 320 -7.45 28.03 -11.68
C THR A 320 -6.33 28.97 -12.15
N SER A 321 -6.07 29.06 -13.47
CA SER A 321 -4.92 29.79 -14.07
C SER A 321 -3.55 29.19 -13.79
N ARG A 322 -3.47 27.95 -13.30
CA ARG A 322 -2.21 27.21 -13.16
C ARG A 322 -1.72 26.75 -14.54
N ASP A 323 -0.45 27.01 -14.85
CA ASP A 323 0.22 26.49 -16.05
C ASP A 323 0.64 25.03 -15.83
N LEU A 324 0.14 24.13 -16.67
CA LEU A 324 0.49 22.71 -16.67
C LEU A 324 1.43 22.32 -17.82
N SER A 325 1.83 23.28 -18.66
CA SER A 325 2.73 23.03 -19.80
C SER A 325 4.07 22.42 -19.37
N ARG A 326 4.50 22.68 -18.13
CA ARG A 326 5.74 22.16 -17.54
C ARG A 326 5.55 20.95 -16.63
N LEU A 327 4.30 20.53 -16.37
CA LEU A 327 3.98 19.49 -15.38
C LEU A 327 4.78 18.21 -15.62
N MET A 328 4.97 17.83 -16.87
CA MET A 328 5.68 16.61 -17.24
C MET A 328 7.18 16.70 -16.96
N GLY A 329 7.79 17.83 -17.35
CA GLY A 329 9.20 18.10 -17.05
C GLY A 329 9.45 18.11 -15.55
N ASP A 330 8.51 18.70 -14.79
CA ASP A 330 8.53 18.71 -13.34
C ASP A 330 8.40 17.30 -12.71
N ILE A 331 7.50 16.45 -13.24
CA ILE A 331 7.36 15.06 -12.80
C ILE A 331 8.65 14.27 -13.08
N LEU A 332 9.26 14.45 -14.25
CA LEU A 332 10.50 13.77 -14.62
C LEU A 332 11.68 14.24 -13.76
N ALA A 333 11.79 15.53 -13.47
CA ALA A 333 12.86 16.10 -12.65
C ALA A 333 12.70 15.80 -11.16
N HIS A 334 11.46 15.73 -10.67
CA HIS A 334 11.15 15.60 -9.24
C HIS A 334 10.03 14.57 -8.97
N PRO A 335 10.24 13.28 -9.32
CA PRO A 335 9.18 12.26 -9.26
C PRO A 335 8.58 12.09 -7.87
N GLU A 336 9.36 12.24 -6.80
CA GLU A 336 8.85 12.14 -5.42
C GLU A 336 7.89 13.27 -5.05
N LYS A 337 8.14 14.49 -5.52
CA LYS A 337 7.28 15.66 -5.26
C LYS A 337 5.93 15.51 -5.95
N TYR A 338 5.91 14.87 -7.11
CA TYR A 338 4.71 14.65 -7.91
C TYR A 338 4.23 13.19 -7.84
N ARG A 339 4.64 12.45 -6.81
CA ARG A 339 4.14 11.09 -6.55
C ARG A 339 2.63 11.09 -6.39
N MET A 340 2.08 12.15 -5.80
CA MET A 340 0.66 12.45 -5.80
C MET A 340 0.45 13.88 -6.29
N ASN A 341 -0.37 14.07 -7.31
CA ASN A 341 -0.75 15.40 -7.79
C ASN A 341 -2.20 15.43 -8.21
N ILE A 342 -2.85 16.56 -7.98
CA ILE A 342 -4.19 16.83 -8.49
C ILE A 342 -4.03 17.86 -9.60
N ASN A 343 -4.60 17.56 -10.75
CA ASN A 343 -4.71 18.52 -11.84
C ASN A 343 -5.98 18.29 -12.64
N GLU A 344 -6.38 19.34 -13.35
CA GLU A 344 -7.49 19.27 -14.28
C GLU A 344 -7.08 18.50 -15.53
N ASN A 345 -8.02 17.73 -16.08
CA ASN A 345 -7.88 16.94 -17.31
C ASN A 345 -9.08 17.26 -18.21
N ILE A 346 -8.95 16.98 -19.50
CA ILE A 346 -9.94 17.32 -20.52
C ILE A 346 -10.29 16.08 -21.35
N LYS A 347 -11.59 15.84 -21.53
CA LYS A 347 -12.11 14.79 -22.41
C LYS A 347 -12.15 15.29 -23.86
N LYS A 348 -12.35 14.37 -24.81
CA LYS A 348 -12.50 14.69 -26.24
C LYS A 348 -13.65 15.67 -26.53
N ASN A 349 -14.74 15.59 -25.77
CA ASN A 349 -15.90 16.50 -25.84
C ASN A 349 -15.63 17.89 -25.20
N ARG A 350 -14.40 18.16 -24.74
CA ARG A 350 -13.95 19.37 -24.02
C ARG A 350 -14.49 19.56 -22.60
N GLU A 351 -15.18 18.56 -22.06
CA GLU A 351 -15.53 18.53 -20.64
C GLU A 351 -14.26 18.41 -19.79
N ARG A 352 -14.19 19.19 -18.71
CA ARG A 352 -13.07 19.19 -17.77
C ARG A 352 -13.41 18.35 -16.56
N LEU A 353 -12.43 17.60 -16.08
CA LEU A 353 -12.55 16.78 -14.87
C LEU A 353 -11.31 16.97 -13.99
N TRP A 354 -11.49 16.83 -12.68
CA TRP A 354 -10.39 16.81 -11.73
C TRP A 354 -9.92 15.39 -11.52
N VAL A 355 -8.62 15.16 -11.74
CA VAL A 355 -8.03 13.83 -11.53
C VAL A 355 -6.96 13.93 -10.46
N MET A 356 -7.04 13.01 -9.49
CA MET A 356 -5.97 12.74 -8.55
C MET A 356 -5.07 11.65 -9.12
N TRP A 357 -3.86 12.04 -9.50
CA TRP A 357 -2.86 11.17 -10.09
C TRP A 357 -1.88 10.65 -9.03
N THR A 358 -1.49 9.40 -9.21
CA THR A 358 -0.36 8.77 -8.54
C THR A 358 0.66 8.38 -9.59
N ASN A 359 1.85 8.96 -9.54
CA ASN A 359 2.90 8.72 -10.53
C ASN A 359 4.02 7.86 -9.94
N ARG A 360 4.46 6.87 -10.70
CA ARG A 360 5.62 6.02 -10.38
C ARG A 360 6.57 5.92 -11.57
N PRO A 361 7.86 6.25 -11.40
CA PRO A 361 8.84 6.05 -12.47
C PRO A 361 9.14 4.56 -12.68
N ILE A 362 9.32 4.18 -13.93
CA ILE A 362 9.78 2.87 -14.38
C ILE A 362 11.19 3.05 -14.93
N PHE A 363 12.10 2.18 -14.49
CA PHE A 363 13.50 2.19 -14.87
C PHE A 363 13.84 0.95 -15.69
N ASP A 364 14.80 1.07 -16.59
CA ASP A 364 15.41 -0.08 -17.25
C ASP A 364 16.44 -0.79 -16.33
N ASP A 365 17.00 -1.91 -16.80
CA ASP A 365 18.00 -2.71 -16.08
C ASP A 365 19.30 -1.94 -15.75
N THR A 366 19.53 -0.80 -16.42
CA THR A 366 20.70 0.07 -16.18
C THR A 366 20.43 1.17 -15.15
N GLY A 367 19.21 1.24 -14.63
CA GLY A 367 18.77 2.26 -13.68
C GLY A 367 18.36 3.59 -14.32
N LYS A 368 18.22 3.65 -15.65
CA LYS A 368 17.76 4.85 -16.36
C LYS A 368 16.24 4.84 -16.43
N MET A 369 15.62 5.98 -16.13
CA MET A 369 14.17 6.14 -16.23
C MET A 369 13.74 6.08 -17.70
N ILE A 370 12.76 5.25 -18.02
CA ILE A 370 12.24 5.06 -19.38
C ILE A 370 10.80 5.55 -19.53
N GLU A 371 9.99 5.39 -18.49
CA GLU A 371 8.56 5.70 -18.50
C GLU A 371 8.07 6.13 -17.12
N ILE A 372 6.89 6.73 -17.07
CA ILE A 372 6.12 6.98 -15.86
C ILE A 372 4.80 6.20 -15.95
N LEU A 373 4.50 5.41 -14.93
CA LEU A 373 3.16 4.85 -14.70
C LEU A 373 2.33 5.85 -13.91
N SER A 374 1.21 6.29 -14.49
CA SER A 374 0.27 7.22 -13.87
C SER A 374 -1.06 6.53 -13.64
N VAL A 375 -1.51 6.51 -12.37
CA VAL A 375 -2.83 6.01 -11.98
C VAL A 375 -3.70 7.18 -11.54
N GLY A 376 -4.83 7.40 -12.19
CA GLY A 376 -5.71 8.54 -11.96
C GLY A 376 -7.08 8.13 -11.43
N ASN A 377 -7.59 8.86 -10.44
CA ASN A 377 -8.97 8.77 -9.98
C ASN A 377 -9.71 10.07 -10.27
N ASP A 378 -10.89 9.98 -10.85
CA ASP A 378 -11.78 11.13 -11.02
C ASP A 378 -12.30 11.57 -9.63
N ILE A 379 -12.03 12.82 -9.28
CA ILE A 379 -12.43 13.44 -8.02
C ILE A 379 -13.34 14.64 -8.25
N THR A 380 -13.94 14.78 -9.45
CA THR A 380 -14.73 15.95 -9.85
C THR A 380 -15.94 16.16 -8.94
N GLU A 381 -16.73 15.10 -8.69
CA GLU A 381 -17.86 15.19 -7.74
C GLU A 381 -17.42 15.54 -6.33
N ARG A 382 -16.29 14.97 -5.87
CA ARG A 382 -15.73 15.27 -4.54
C ARG A 382 -15.34 16.75 -4.44
N LYS A 383 -14.69 17.29 -5.48
CA LYS A 383 -14.30 18.70 -5.55
C LYS A 383 -15.51 19.62 -5.54
N HIS A 384 -16.55 19.31 -6.32
CA HIS A 384 -17.79 20.09 -6.30
C HIS A 384 -18.49 20.06 -4.94
N ALA A 385 -18.48 18.93 -4.24
CA ALA A 385 -19.03 18.83 -2.90
C ALA A 385 -18.22 19.65 -1.87
N GLU A 386 -16.88 19.61 -1.94
CA GLU A 386 -16.00 20.43 -1.10
C GLU A 386 -16.22 21.94 -1.32
N ASP A 387 -16.32 22.37 -2.58
CA ASP A 387 -16.55 23.77 -2.94
C ASP A 387 -17.95 24.24 -2.49
N ALA A 388 -18.98 23.41 -2.70
CA ALA A 388 -20.35 23.70 -2.25
C ALA A 388 -20.45 23.81 -0.72
N LEU A 389 -19.75 22.93 0.01
CA LEU A 389 -19.68 23.00 1.47
C LEU A 389 -18.99 24.28 1.94
N THR A 390 -17.86 24.63 1.33
CA THR A 390 -17.09 25.83 1.67
C THR A 390 -17.92 27.10 1.45
N GLU A 391 -18.64 27.19 0.32
CA GLU A 391 -19.52 28.31 0.06
C GLU A 391 -20.71 28.36 1.03
N SER A 392 -21.29 27.20 1.39
CA SER A 392 -22.36 27.14 2.39
C SER A 392 -21.89 27.62 3.78
N MET A 393 -20.69 27.21 4.21
CA MET A 393 -20.08 27.70 5.46
C MET A 393 -19.88 29.22 5.42
N ARG A 394 -19.34 29.76 4.32
CA ARG A 394 -19.15 31.20 4.15
C ARG A 394 -20.48 31.97 4.19
N GLN A 395 -21.54 31.41 3.60
CA GLN A 395 -22.88 32.00 3.65
C GLN A 395 -23.48 31.95 5.05
N LEU A 396 -23.22 30.89 5.82
CA LEU A 396 -23.68 30.78 7.20
C LEU A 396 -22.97 31.81 8.10
N GLU A 397 -21.64 31.91 8.00
CA GLU A 397 -20.85 32.88 8.76
C GLU A 397 -21.28 34.33 8.49
N THR A 398 -21.51 34.67 7.22
CA THR A 398 -21.98 36.01 6.84
C THR A 398 -23.39 36.31 7.37
N LYS A 399 -24.30 35.33 7.35
CA LYS A 399 -25.64 35.46 7.93
C LYS A 399 -25.59 35.63 9.45
N GLU A 400 -24.78 34.86 10.16
CA GLU A 400 -24.63 34.98 11.61
C GLU A 400 -24.03 36.33 12.02
N LEU A 401 -23.00 36.80 11.29
CA LEU A 401 -22.41 38.12 11.53
C LEU A 401 -23.41 39.25 11.26
N ALA A 402 -24.18 39.16 10.17
CA ALA A 402 -25.21 40.15 9.84
C ALA A 402 -26.33 40.19 10.88
N LYS A 403 -26.80 39.02 11.34
CA LYS A 403 -27.79 38.87 12.41
C LYS A 403 -27.32 39.50 13.72
N SER A 404 -26.07 39.23 14.12
CA SER A 404 -25.47 39.80 15.33
C SER A 404 -25.38 41.33 15.25
N ARG A 405 -24.87 41.88 14.14
CA ARG A 405 -24.78 43.34 13.91
C ARG A 405 -26.15 44.01 13.91
N PHE A 406 -27.15 43.40 13.27
CA PHE A 406 -28.52 43.91 13.24
C PHE A 406 -29.11 43.99 14.65
N LEU A 407 -28.97 42.95 15.47
CA LEU A 407 -29.50 42.93 16.82
C LEU A 407 -28.79 43.93 17.74
N ALA A 408 -27.49 44.16 17.55
CA ALA A 408 -26.75 45.18 18.29
C ALA A 408 -27.20 46.61 17.94
N ALA A 409 -27.39 46.92 16.65
CA ALA A 409 -27.87 48.21 16.18
C ALA A 409 -29.32 48.47 16.62
N ALA A 410 -30.22 47.52 16.39
CA ALA A 410 -31.62 47.63 16.83
C ALA A 410 -31.74 47.82 18.34
N GLY A 411 -30.83 47.22 19.12
CA GLY A 411 -30.79 47.43 20.56
C GLY A 411 -30.45 48.84 21.00
N HIS A 412 -29.53 49.50 20.29
CA HIS A 412 -29.20 50.90 20.52
C HIS A 412 -30.38 51.80 20.17
N ASP A 413 -30.95 51.61 18.98
CA ASP A 413 -32.04 52.43 18.45
C ASP A 413 -33.33 52.30 19.28
N LEU A 414 -33.54 51.17 19.95
CA LEU A 414 -34.67 50.97 20.86
C LEU A 414 -34.45 51.58 22.25
N ARG A 415 -33.21 51.73 22.73
CA ARG A 415 -32.92 52.33 24.05
C ARG A 415 -33.11 53.84 24.05
N GLN A 416 -32.77 54.50 22.95
CA GLN A 416 -32.88 55.94 22.77
C GLN A 416 -34.29 56.49 23.07
N PRO A 417 -35.37 56.03 22.42
CA PRO A 417 -36.71 56.53 22.70
C PRO A 417 -37.19 56.19 24.12
N LEU A 418 -36.69 55.12 24.73
CA LEU A 418 -37.03 54.74 26.10
C LEU A 418 -36.34 55.61 27.14
N ALA A 419 -35.10 56.02 26.89
CA ALA A 419 -34.41 56.98 27.74
C ALA A 419 -35.15 58.33 27.76
N ALA A 420 -35.59 58.81 26.59
CA ALA A 420 -36.42 60.01 26.49
C ALA A 420 -37.77 59.85 27.20
N ALA A 421 -38.46 58.71 27.02
CA ALA A 421 -39.70 58.42 27.72
C ALA A 421 -39.52 58.52 29.24
N ASN A 422 -38.51 57.87 29.83
CA ASN A 422 -38.23 57.95 31.26
C ASN A 422 -37.99 59.39 31.76
N LEU A 423 -37.25 60.21 31.00
CA LEU A 423 -37.02 61.61 31.35
C LEU A 423 -38.32 62.44 31.33
N PHE A 424 -39.26 62.15 30.43
CA PHE A 424 -40.58 62.79 30.43
C PHE A 424 -41.42 62.36 31.64
N ILE A 425 -41.36 61.08 32.02
CA ILE A 425 -42.03 60.58 33.23
C ILE A 425 -41.48 61.29 34.47
N ASP A 426 -40.16 61.42 34.58
CA ASP A 426 -39.52 62.13 35.68
C ASP A 426 -39.87 63.62 35.69
N THR A 427 -39.95 64.25 34.52
CA THR A 427 -40.43 65.64 34.38
C THR A 427 -41.87 65.78 34.87
N LEU A 428 -42.76 64.84 34.54
CA LEU A 428 -44.15 64.84 35.01
C LEU A 428 -44.24 64.69 36.54
N LYS A 429 -43.32 63.98 37.19
CA LYS A 429 -43.26 63.89 38.67
C LYS A 429 -42.96 65.25 39.32
N LEU A 430 -42.25 66.14 38.63
CA LEU A 430 -41.84 67.46 39.13
C LEU A 430 -42.93 68.55 39.01
N THR A 431 -44.01 68.33 38.26
CA THR A 431 -45.06 69.35 38.01
C THR A 431 -46.09 69.50 39.14
N SER A 432 -45.81 68.97 40.33
CA SER A 432 -46.76 68.89 41.46
C SER A 432 -48.12 68.30 41.06
N PRO A 433 -48.15 67.07 40.53
CA PRO A 433 -49.35 66.46 39.96
C PRO A 433 -50.44 66.21 41.02
N THR A 434 -51.71 66.25 40.58
CA THR A 434 -52.84 65.82 41.42
C THR A 434 -52.74 64.34 41.81
N MET A 435 -53.45 63.89 42.86
CA MET A 435 -53.38 62.49 43.34
C MET A 435 -53.72 61.46 42.24
N GLN A 436 -54.67 61.78 41.35
CA GLN A 436 -55.00 60.95 40.19
C GLN A 436 -53.86 60.92 39.15
N GLN A 437 -53.27 62.07 38.83
CA GLN A 437 -52.12 62.15 37.91
C GLN A 437 -50.89 61.44 38.48
N HIS A 438 -50.64 61.53 39.78
CA HIS A 438 -49.56 60.81 40.44
C HIS A 438 -49.69 59.29 40.27
N THR A 439 -50.91 58.77 40.39
CA THR A 439 -51.19 57.33 40.18
C THR A 439 -50.90 56.91 38.74
N ILE A 440 -51.29 57.73 37.75
CA ILE A 440 -51.04 57.47 36.32
C ILE A 440 -49.54 57.53 36.01
N ILE A 441 -48.83 58.53 36.54
CA ILE A 441 -47.38 58.69 36.37
C ILE A 441 -46.64 57.47 36.96
N GLN A 442 -47.04 56.98 38.14
CA GLN A 442 -46.46 55.75 38.71
C GLN A 442 -46.72 54.51 37.85
N GLN A 443 -47.90 54.39 37.24
CA GLN A 443 -48.20 53.28 36.33
C GLN A 443 -47.37 53.34 35.04
N LEU A 444 -47.19 54.55 34.50
CA LEU A 444 -46.36 54.79 33.32
C LEU A 444 -44.87 54.47 33.62
N ASP A 445 -44.38 54.89 34.79
CA ASP A 445 -43.03 54.62 35.28
C ASP A 445 -42.79 53.12 35.43
N GLN A 446 -43.74 52.41 36.03
CA GLN A 446 -43.68 50.95 36.18
C GLN A 446 -43.73 50.22 34.83
N ALA A 447 -44.54 50.68 33.89
CA ALA A 447 -44.64 50.10 32.54
C ALA A 447 -43.33 50.29 31.76
N MET A 448 -42.74 51.49 31.80
CA MET A 448 -41.45 51.77 31.16
C MET A 448 -40.30 51.01 31.83
N SER A 449 -40.28 50.91 33.15
CA SER A 449 -39.30 50.10 33.88
C SER A 449 -39.36 48.62 33.46
N THR A 450 -40.58 48.08 33.34
CA THR A 450 -40.80 46.70 32.87
C THR A 450 -40.27 46.52 31.44
N PHE A 451 -40.60 47.44 30.53
CA PHE A 451 -40.18 47.36 29.13
C PHE A 451 -38.66 47.49 28.95
N ASN A 452 -38.01 48.40 29.67
CA ASN A 452 -36.54 48.52 29.71
C ASN A 452 -35.90 47.19 30.17
N GLY A 453 -36.44 46.58 31.23
CA GLY A 453 -35.98 45.27 31.68
C GLY A 453 -36.12 44.17 30.64
N LEU A 454 -37.20 44.15 29.85
CA LEU A 454 -37.38 43.16 28.76
C LEU A 454 -36.39 43.38 27.63
N LEU A 455 -36.18 44.64 27.23
CA LEU A 455 -35.26 45.00 26.16
C LEU A 455 -33.82 44.66 26.54
N ASP A 456 -33.38 45.02 27.75
CA ASP A 456 -32.03 44.71 28.22
C ASP A 456 -31.79 43.20 28.30
N THR A 457 -32.79 42.45 28.76
CA THR A 457 -32.75 40.99 28.78
C THR A 457 -32.57 40.39 27.38
N LEU A 458 -33.36 40.85 26.40
CA LEU A 458 -33.29 40.37 25.00
C LEU A 458 -31.94 40.71 24.35
N LEU A 459 -31.44 41.93 24.57
CA LEU A 459 -30.16 42.37 24.05
C LEU A 459 -28.98 41.67 24.74
N HIS A 460 -29.08 41.37 26.03
CA HIS A 460 -28.07 40.59 26.74
C HIS A 460 -27.97 39.18 26.18
N VAL A 461 -29.11 38.50 25.95
CA VAL A 461 -29.11 37.17 25.31
C VAL A 461 -28.48 37.23 23.91
N SER A 462 -28.86 38.22 23.10
CA SER A 462 -28.29 38.38 21.76
C SER A 462 -26.79 38.69 21.75
N LYS A 463 -26.28 39.48 22.70
CA LYS A 463 -24.85 39.80 22.79
C LYS A 463 -24.01 38.63 23.30
N LEU A 464 -24.58 37.80 24.17
CA LEU A 464 -23.96 36.57 24.67
C LEU A 464 -23.88 35.49 23.58
N ASP A 465 -24.93 35.33 22.76
CA ASP A 465 -24.98 34.33 21.68
C ASP A 465 -24.00 34.62 20.54
N ALA A 466 -23.71 35.90 20.29
CA ALA A 466 -22.79 36.29 19.24
C ALA A 466 -21.30 36.14 19.63
N GLY A 467 -20.97 35.75 20.87
CA GLY A 467 -19.59 35.66 21.35
C GLY A 467 -18.83 37.00 21.40
N VAL A 468 -19.57 38.13 21.31
CA VAL A 468 -19.00 39.48 21.22
C VAL A 468 -18.51 39.97 22.59
N ILE A 469 -19.08 39.47 23.69
CA ILE A 469 -18.68 39.84 25.05
C ILE A 469 -17.45 39.01 25.47
N LYS A 470 -16.30 39.68 25.56
CA LYS A 470 -15.09 39.13 26.20
C LYS A 470 -15.06 39.58 27.66
N PRO A 471 -15.05 38.66 28.65
CA PRO A 471 -15.01 39.02 30.07
C PRO A 471 -13.77 39.86 30.43
N GLU A 472 -13.95 40.95 31.18
CA GLU A 472 -12.85 41.71 31.78
C GLU A 472 -12.60 41.23 33.20
N LEU A 473 -11.66 40.29 33.37
CA LEU A 473 -11.34 39.70 34.67
C LEU A 473 -10.51 40.68 35.52
N LYS A 474 -11.01 41.04 36.70
CA LYS A 474 -10.38 41.91 37.70
C LYS A 474 -10.53 41.30 39.10
N SER A 475 -9.66 41.69 40.02
CA SER A 475 -9.79 41.34 41.44
C SER A 475 -10.93 42.16 42.06
N ILE A 476 -11.93 41.48 42.63
CA ILE A 476 -13.15 42.11 43.18
C ILE A 476 -13.36 41.65 44.62
N ASP A 477 -13.65 42.58 45.54
CA ASP A 477 -14.06 42.25 46.90
C ASP A 477 -15.53 41.81 46.94
N VAL A 478 -15.77 40.61 47.47
CA VAL A 478 -17.12 40.07 47.67
C VAL A 478 -18.00 40.99 48.52
N ALA A 479 -17.40 41.73 49.46
CA ALA A 479 -18.13 42.70 50.27
C ALA A 479 -18.74 43.84 49.43
N GLU A 480 -18.08 44.26 48.35
CA GLU A 480 -18.60 45.30 47.44
C GLU A 480 -19.85 44.79 46.69
N ILE A 481 -19.82 43.54 46.24
CA ILE A 481 -20.98 42.90 45.59
C ILE A 481 -22.16 42.83 46.57
N PHE A 482 -21.92 42.44 47.82
CA PHE A 482 -22.98 42.32 48.83
C PHE A 482 -23.54 43.69 49.23
N GLY A 483 -22.67 44.69 49.42
CA GLY A 483 -23.10 46.07 49.70
C GLY A 483 -23.93 46.66 48.57
N TRP A 484 -23.56 46.37 47.31
CA TRP A 484 -24.36 46.76 46.15
C TRP A 484 -25.74 46.06 46.14
N LEU A 485 -25.81 44.75 46.41
CA LEU A 485 -27.08 44.02 46.48
C LEU A 485 -27.98 44.55 47.60
N GLU A 486 -27.41 44.86 48.76
CA GLU A 486 -28.14 45.43 49.90
C GLU A 486 -28.77 46.78 49.52
N GLN A 487 -28.00 47.69 48.90
CA GLN A 487 -28.51 48.99 48.46
C GLN A 487 -29.67 48.88 47.46
N ASN A 488 -29.63 47.91 46.55
CA ASN A 488 -30.65 47.77 45.51
C ASN A 488 -31.91 47.01 45.97
N PHE A 489 -31.77 46.03 46.87
CA PHE A 489 -32.88 45.12 47.20
C PHE A 489 -33.40 45.24 48.64
N ALA A 490 -32.70 45.92 49.55
CA ALA A 490 -33.15 46.01 50.94
C ALA A 490 -34.50 46.72 51.10
N ALA A 491 -34.78 47.75 50.31
CA ALA A 491 -36.07 48.46 50.35
C ALA A 491 -37.22 47.53 49.92
N LEU A 492 -37.05 46.82 48.80
CA LEU A 492 -38.03 45.89 48.25
C LEU A 492 -38.26 44.68 49.18
N ALA A 493 -37.20 44.15 49.79
CA ALA A 493 -37.31 43.08 50.77
C ALA A 493 -38.07 43.53 52.02
N ARG A 494 -37.84 44.77 52.50
CA ARG A 494 -38.55 45.35 53.64
C ARG A 494 -40.04 45.56 53.36
N GLU A 495 -40.37 46.04 52.17
CA GLU A 495 -41.75 46.20 51.70
C GLU A 495 -42.50 44.86 51.75
N LYS A 496 -41.85 43.78 51.30
CA LYS A 496 -42.39 42.41 51.35
C LYS A 496 -42.20 41.69 52.70
N ARG A 497 -41.70 42.38 53.74
CA ARG A 497 -41.40 41.82 55.07
C ARG A 497 -40.51 40.57 55.04
N ILE A 498 -39.55 40.54 54.12
CA ILE A 498 -38.59 39.45 53.99
C ILE A 498 -37.35 39.75 54.84
N ASP A 499 -36.92 38.79 55.67
CA ASP A 499 -35.64 38.85 56.39
C ASP A 499 -34.49 38.58 55.41
N PHE A 500 -33.88 39.65 54.89
CA PHE A 500 -32.83 39.60 53.88
C PHE A 500 -31.45 39.70 54.52
N ARG A 501 -30.69 38.60 54.48
CA ARG A 501 -29.43 38.45 55.22
C ARG A 501 -28.26 38.14 54.29
N PHE A 502 -27.12 38.73 54.59
CA PHE A 502 -25.84 38.45 53.94
C PHE A 502 -24.89 37.72 54.90
N ARG A 503 -24.19 36.69 54.44
CA ARG A 503 -23.13 36.02 55.23
C ARG A 503 -21.89 35.70 54.44
N ILE A 504 -20.75 36.14 54.96
CA ILE A 504 -19.41 35.80 54.46
C ILE A 504 -18.74 34.92 55.52
N SER A 505 -18.26 33.73 55.14
CA SER A 505 -17.76 32.74 56.11
C SER A 505 -16.34 32.99 56.62
N ALA A 506 -15.63 34.00 56.11
CA ALA A 506 -14.25 34.32 56.50
C ALA A 506 -14.19 35.53 57.45
N ARG A 507 -13.20 35.55 58.36
CA ARG A 507 -12.87 36.75 59.18
C ARG A 507 -12.15 37.84 58.37
N GLU A 508 -11.76 37.54 57.13
CA GLU A 508 -10.99 38.39 56.21
C GLU A 508 -11.78 38.66 54.91
N ARG A 509 -11.35 39.65 54.12
CA ARG A 509 -11.96 39.99 52.81
C ARG A 509 -11.72 38.88 51.81
N LEU A 510 -12.78 38.46 51.10
CA LEU A 510 -12.67 37.48 50.01
C LEU A 510 -12.52 38.24 48.69
N LEU A 511 -11.42 38.01 47.98
CA LEU A 511 -11.21 38.53 46.62
C LEU A 511 -11.49 37.43 45.60
N ILE A 512 -12.23 37.77 44.55
CA ILE A 512 -12.49 36.88 43.40
C ILE A 512 -11.89 37.47 42.13
N HIS A 513 -11.45 36.60 41.22
CA HIS A 513 -10.94 37.02 39.91
C HIS A 513 -12.05 36.87 38.88
N SER A 514 -12.77 37.95 38.57
CA SER A 514 -13.96 37.88 37.74
C SER A 514 -14.35 39.20 37.08
N ASP A 515 -15.42 39.20 36.29
CA ASP A 515 -16.01 40.39 35.70
C ASP A 515 -17.16 40.90 36.58
N ILE A 516 -17.03 42.11 37.12
CA ILE A 516 -18.01 42.69 38.05
C ILE A 516 -19.40 42.83 37.42
N GLY A 517 -19.48 43.11 36.13
CA GLY A 517 -20.73 43.26 35.40
C GLY A 517 -21.47 41.93 35.25
N LEU A 518 -20.75 40.88 34.83
CA LEU A 518 -21.31 39.52 34.71
C LEU A 518 -21.73 38.97 36.08
N VAL A 519 -20.93 39.18 37.12
CA VAL A 519 -21.26 38.72 38.49
C VAL A 519 -22.47 39.46 39.06
N ASN A 520 -22.54 40.78 38.92
CA ASN A 520 -23.71 41.55 39.34
C ASN A 520 -24.97 41.14 38.57
N SER A 521 -24.86 40.86 37.27
CA SER A 521 -25.95 40.34 36.45
C SER A 521 -26.47 38.99 36.97
N VAL A 522 -25.57 38.06 37.28
CA VAL A 522 -25.92 36.76 37.88
C VAL A 522 -26.61 36.94 39.22
N MET A 523 -26.02 37.73 40.13
CA MET A 523 -26.54 37.93 41.48
C MET A 523 -27.89 38.67 41.48
N MET A 524 -28.06 39.67 40.62
CA MET A 524 -29.31 40.41 40.46
C MET A 524 -30.45 39.48 40.02
N ASN A 525 -30.21 38.60 39.03
CA ASN A 525 -31.21 37.65 38.55
C ASN A 525 -31.61 36.63 39.63
N LEU A 526 -30.63 36.09 40.37
CA LEU A 526 -30.89 35.12 41.44
C LEU A 526 -31.62 35.75 42.63
N VAL A 527 -31.19 36.93 43.10
CA VAL A 527 -31.80 37.62 44.24
C VAL A 527 -33.20 38.15 43.90
N SER A 528 -33.39 38.71 42.70
CA SER A 528 -34.70 39.15 42.23
C SER A 528 -35.69 37.98 42.17
N ASN A 529 -35.27 36.81 41.68
CA ASN A 529 -36.09 35.60 41.72
C ASN A 529 -36.40 35.16 43.16
N ALA A 530 -35.41 35.18 44.06
CA ALA A 530 -35.63 34.84 45.48
C ALA A 530 -36.68 35.75 46.14
N ILE A 531 -36.61 37.08 45.93
CA ILE A 531 -37.57 38.06 46.46
C ILE A 531 -38.95 37.93 45.80
N LYS A 532 -38.98 37.50 44.54
CA LYS A 532 -40.23 37.27 43.81
C LYS A 532 -41.02 36.09 44.39
N PHE A 533 -40.35 34.98 44.67
CA PHE A 533 -40.98 33.71 45.04
C PHE A 533 -41.03 33.44 46.56
N THR A 534 -40.48 34.35 47.37
CA THR A 534 -40.59 34.31 48.84
C THR A 534 -41.64 35.31 49.32
N SER A 535 -42.44 34.94 50.33
CA SER A 535 -43.42 35.82 50.99
C SER A 535 -43.34 35.62 52.50
N ASP A 536 -43.23 36.71 53.27
CA ASP A 536 -43.15 36.72 54.75
C ASP A 536 -42.15 35.72 55.38
N ASN A 537 -40.98 35.52 54.75
CA ASN A 537 -39.94 34.59 55.21
C ASN A 537 -38.52 35.17 54.97
N SER A 538 -37.48 34.34 54.87
CA SER A 538 -36.08 34.81 54.84
C SER A 538 -35.35 34.44 53.55
N ILE A 539 -34.43 35.31 53.14
CA ILE A 539 -33.49 35.08 52.05
C ILE A 539 -32.08 35.23 52.61
N LEU A 540 -31.21 34.27 52.32
CA LEU A 540 -29.81 34.29 52.72
C LEU A 540 -28.92 34.28 51.48
N VAL A 541 -28.18 35.36 51.28
CA VAL A 541 -27.10 35.43 50.30
C VAL A 541 -25.79 35.17 51.02
N SER A 542 -25.03 34.16 50.58
CA SER A 542 -23.81 33.77 51.25
C SER A 542 -22.66 33.53 50.29
N ALA A 543 -21.45 33.83 50.76
CA ALA A 543 -20.21 33.54 50.07
C ALA A 543 -19.27 32.83 51.05
N ARG A 544 -18.69 31.71 50.62
CA ARG A 544 -17.74 30.96 51.43
C ARG A 544 -16.62 30.40 50.57
N GLN A 545 -15.39 30.47 51.09
CA GLN A 545 -14.27 29.83 50.45
C GLN A 545 -14.41 28.29 50.50
N ARG A 546 -14.17 27.65 49.37
CA ARG A 546 -14.09 26.20 49.19
C ARG A 546 -12.85 25.91 48.34
N LYS A 547 -11.76 25.50 49.00
CA LYS A 547 -10.46 25.29 48.37
C LYS A 547 -9.97 26.56 47.64
N ASP A 548 -9.81 26.49 46.33
CA ASP A 548 -9.34 27.52 45.39
C ASP A 548 -10.48 28.37 44.80
N LYS A 549 -11.72 28.20 45.28
CA LYS A 549 -12.90 28.91 44.77
C LYS A 549 -13.73 29.53 45.89
N VAL A 550 -14.49 30.57 45.56
CA VAL A 550 -15.54 31.14 46.40
C VAL A 550 -16.88 30.62 45.92
N LEU A 551 -17.57 29.87 46.78
CA LEU A 551 -18.92 29.38 46.54
C LEU A 551 -19.92 30.46 46.96
N PHE A 552 -20.66 30.97 45.99
CA PHE A 552 -21.83 31.82 46.21
C PHE A 552 -23.08 30.95 46.33
N GLN A 553 -23.95 31.28 47.28
CA GLN A 553 -25.23 30.61 47.45
C GLN A 553 -26.31 31.63 47.77
N VAL A 554 -27.41 31.58 47.02
CA VAL A 554 -28.64 32.34 47.29
C VAL A 554 -29.69 31.35 47.75
N TRP A 555 -30.04 31.42 49.03
CA TRP A 555 -31.06 30.60 49.66
C TRP A 555 -32.34 31.41 49.80
N ASP A 556 -33.44 30.84 49.32
CA ASP A 556 -34.78 31.36 49.53
C ASP A 556 -35.59 30.34 50.35
N THR A 557 -36.63 30.84 51.03
CA THR A 557 -37.60 30.02 51.77
C THR A 557 -38.97 30.07 51.11
N GLY A 558 -38.99 30.25 49.78
CA GLY A 558 -40.19 30.37 48.98
C GLY A 558 -40.89 29.05 48.70
N THR A 559 -41.70 29.04 47.64
CA THR A 559 -42.54 27.88 47.25
C THR A 559 -41.74 26.63 46.86
N GLY A 560 -40.45 26.78 46.53
CA GLY A 560 -39.62 25.69 46.02
C GLY A 560 -40.01 25.25 44.60
N ILE A 561 -39.16 24.43 43.99
CA ILE A 561 -39.22 23.99 42.60
C ILE A 561 -39.37 22.46 42.60
N PRO A 562 -40.43 21.90 41.97
CA PRO A 562 -40.56 20.47 41.78
C PRO A 562 -39.40 19.86 40.98
N GLU A 563 -38.92 18.68 41.39
CA GLU A 563 -37.74 18.03 40.80
C GLU A 563 -37.82 17.85 39.28
N LYS A 564 -39.01 17.52 38.77
CA LYS A 564 -39.30 17.40 37.32
C LYS A 564 -39.01 18.66 36.49
N PHE A 565 -38.94 19.83 37.13
CA PHE A 565 -38.71 21.11 36.45
C PHE A 565 -37.29 21.62 36.60
N ILE A 566 -36.48 21.09 37.53
CA ILE A 566 -35.11 21.59 37.83
C ILE A 566 -34.20 21.53 36.59
N GLY A 567 -34.38 20.55 35.71
CA GLY A 567 -33.61 20.47 34.46
C GLY A 567 -33.91 21.60 33.47
N ASN A 568 -35.15 22.10 33.47
CA ASN A 568 -35.68 22.97 32.41
C ASN A 568 -35.80 24.43 32.86
N ILE A 569 -35.67 24.75 34.16
CA ILE A 569 -35.74 26.13 34.66
C ILE A 569 -34.68 27.06 34.08
N PHE A 570 -33.61 26.51 33.48
CA PHE A 570 -32.57 27.28 32.82
C PHE A 570 -32.79 27.44 31.31
N ASP A 571 -33.84 26.84 30.76
CA ASP A 571 -34.21 26.98 29.36
C ASP A 571 -34.89 28.33 29.11
N GLU A 572 -34.77 28.82 27.88
CA GLU A 572 -35.32 30.11 27.51
C GLU A 572 -36.84 30.11 27.49
N PHE A 573 -37.43 31.19 28.00
CA PHE A 573 -38.88 31.38 28.05
C PHE A 573 -39.62 30.32 28.89
N TYR A 574 -38.89 29.53 29.69
CA TYR A 574 -39.47 28.46 30.48
C TYR A 574 -40.05 29.01 31.79
N GLN A 575 -41.31 28.65 32.09
CA GLN A 575 -42.02 29.05 33.31
C GLN A 575 -42.90 27.94 33.86
N ILE A 576 -42.89 27.77 35.17
CA ILE A 576 -43.69 26.77 35.89
C ILE A 576 -45.11 27.32 36.11
N ASP A 577 -46.13 26.56 35.68
CA ASP A 577 -47.57 26.85 35.86
C ASP A 577 -48.02 28.25 35.37
N ASN A 578 -47.63 28.63 34.14
CA ASN A 578 -48.09 29.85 33.47
C ASN A 578 -48.58 29.66 32.01
N PRO A 579 -49.63 28.84 31.77
CA PRO A 579 -50.13 28.56 30.42
C PRO A 579 -50.75 29.76 29.68
N GLN A 580 -51.15 30.83 30.39
CA GLN A 580 -51.73 32.05 29.80
C GLN A 580 -50.74 33.23 29.67
N ARG A 581 -49.43 33.02 29.91
CA ARG A 581 -48.39 34.09 29.87
C ARG A 581 -48.78 35.33 30.68
N ASP A 582 -49.12 35.14 31.95
CA ASP A 582 -49.30 36.25 32.89
C ASP A 582 -48.03 37.12 32.94
N ARG A 583 -48.13 38.37 32.49
CA ARG A 583 -47.02 39.32 32.36
C ARG A 583 -46.39 39.67 33.70
N THR A 584 -47.11 39.53 34.81
CA THR A 584 -46.59 39.78 36.17
C THR A 584 -45.55 38.73 36.61
N LYS A 585 -45.55 37.55 35.98
CA LYS A 585 -44.63 36.45 36.28
C LYS A 585 -43.27 36.53 35.55
N GLY A 586 -43.01 37.60 34.78
CA GLY A 586 -41.73 37.85 34.09
C GLY A 586 -41.64 37.13 32.73
N LEU A 587 -40.51 37.19 32.01
CA LEU A 587 -40.34 36.56 30.67
C LEU A 587 -39.73 35.15 30.69
N GLY A 588 -39.19 34.67 31.83
CA GLY A 588 -38.54 33.36 31.89
C GLY A 588 -37.13 33.33 31.26
N LEU A 589 -36.44 34.47 31.22
CA LEU A 589 -35.09 34.60 30.65
C LEU A 589 -33.99 34.82 31.71
N GLY A 590 -34.35 35.11 32.95
CA GLY A 590 -33.36 35.46 33.98
C GLY A 590 -32.38 34.33 34.31
N LEU A 591 -32.87 33.09 34.41
CA LEU A 591 -32.02 31.92 34.71
C LEU A 591 -31.20 31.45 33.50
N SER A 592 -31.68 31.65 32.26
CA SER A 592 -30.88 31.36 31.06
C SER A 592 -29.73 32.37 30.90
N ILE A 593 -29.94 33.65 31.25
CA ILE A 593 -28.86 34.66 31.35
C ILE A 593 -27.83 34.25 32.40
N VAL A 594 -28.26 33.80 33.59
CA VAL A 594 -27.35 33.32 34.64
C VAL A 594 -26.48 32.18 34.12
N LYS A 595 -27.07 31.19 33.44
CA LYS A 595 -26.34 30.04 32.88
C LYS A 595 -25.31 30.49 31.82
N ARG A 596 -25.67 31.40 30.91
CA ARG A 596 -24.76 31.92 29.87
C ARG A 596 -23.64 32.78 30.45
N ALA A 597 -23.95 33.68 31.38
CA ALA A 597 -22.96 34.54 32.05
C ALA A 597 -21.93 33.71 32.84
N LEU A 598 -22.37 32.67 33.54
CA LEU A 598 -21.47 31.77 34.26
C LEU A 598 -20.62 30.91 33.31
N ALA A 599 -21.17 30.48 32.17
CA ALA A 599 -20.40 29.77 31.15
C ALA A 599 -19.23 30.63 30.60
N LEU A 600 -19.43 31.93 30.40
CA LEU A 600 -18.36 32.87 30.05
C LEU A 600 -17.30 33.04 31.15
N LEU A 601 -17.70 32.89 32.42
CA LEU A 601 -16.81 32.91 33.57
C LEU A 601 -16.22 31.53 33.90
N HIS A 602 -16.43 30.53 33.04
CA HIS A 602 -16.01 29.13 33.24
C HIS A 602 -16.54 28.52 34.56
N SER A 603 -17.75 28.90 34.95
CA SER A 603 -18.48 28.38 36.10
C SER A 603 -19.83 27.78 35.67
N GLU A 604 -20.36 26.88 36.48
CA GLU A 604 -21.70 26.33 36.30
C GLU A 604 -22.62 26.78 37.43
N ILE A 605 -23.94 26.78 37.16
CA ILE A 605 -24.98 27.06 38.13
C ILE A 605 -25.60 25.75 38.61
N GLY A 606 -25.64 25.56 39.92
CA GLY A 606 -26.38 24.50 40.59
C GLY A 606 -27.69 25.02 41.18
N CYS A 607 -28.71 24.16 41.21
CA CYS A 607 -29.96 24.39 41.93
C CYS A 607 -30.32 23.16 42.75
N ARG A 608 -30.67 23.37 44.03
CA ARG A 608 -31.36 22.36 44.84
C ARG A 608 -32.61 22.99 45.41
N SER A 609 -33.73 22.31 45.34
CA SER A 609 -35.00 22.85 45.83
C SER A 609 -35.88 21.77 46.45
N ARG A 610 -36.71 22.17 47.40
CA ARG A 610 -37.74 21.32 48.01
C ARG A 610 -39.05 22.10 48.02
N VAL A 611 -40.10 21.53 47.43
CA VAL A 611 -41.43 22.14 47.39
C VAL A 611 -41.90 22.47 48.81
N GLY A 612 -42.35 23.71 49.02
CA GLY A 612 -42.79 24.26 50.30
C GLY A 612 -41.69 24.59 51.31
N ARG A 613 -40.41 24.41 50.96
CA ARG A 613 -39.24 24.69 51.83
C ARG A 613 -38.27 25.72 51.24
N GLY A 614 -38.44 26.07 49.95
CA GLY A 614 -37.58 27.01 49.22
C GLY A 614 -36.50 26.35 48.39
N SER A 615 -35.63 27.18 47.80
CA SER A 615 -34.56 26.76 46.90
C SER A 615 -33.20 27.34 47.29
N VAL A 616 -32.14 26.69 46.82
CA VAL A 616 -30.78 27.23 46.83
C VAL A 616 -30.19 27.18 45.44
N PHE A 617 -29.74 28.33 44.96
CA PHE A 617 -28.93 28.47 43.75
C PHE A 617 -27.49 28.70 44.15
N GLU A 618 -26.54 27.99 43.52
CA GLU A 618 -25.13 28.07 43.87
C GLU A 618 -24.21 28.05 42.66
N PHE A 619 -23.12 28.82 42.70
CA PHE A 619 -22.08 28.85 41.67
C PHE A 619 -20.72 29.17 42.32
N SER A 620 -19.61 28.88 41.62
CA SER A 620 -18.27 29.01 42.19
C SER A 620 -17.35 29.82 41.30
N LEU A 621 -16.71 30.85 41.84
CA LEU A 621 -15.74 31.68 41.12
C LEU A 621 -14.31 31.49 41.66
N PRO A 622 -13.26 31.68 40.83
CA PRO A 622 -11.87 31.56 41.29
C PRO A 622 -11.54 32.55 42.42
N LEU A 623 -10.86 32.07 43.44
CA LEU A 623 -10.32 32.90 44.53
C LEU A 623 -9.06 33.63 44.05
N ASP A 624 -9.00 34.95 44.23
CA ASP A 624 -7.86 35.81 43.83
C ASP A 624 -7.02 36.22 45.03
N GLY A 625 -6.71 35.23 45.88
CA GLY A 625 -6.01 35.43 47.15
C GLY A 625 -6.87 36.05 48.27
N ILE A 626 -6.20 36.28 49.41
CA ILE A 626 -6.71 37.05 50.56
C ILE A 626 -5.80 38.28 50.64
N PRO A 627 -6.32 39.52 50.67
CA PRO A 627 -5.46 40.70 50.62
C PRO A 627 -4.62 40.79 51.90
N ASP A 628 -3.30 40.90 51.73
CA ASP A 628 -2.47 41.60 52.71
C ASP A 628 -2.97 43.05 52.81
N ARG A 629 -3.10 43.55 54.04
CA ARG A 629 -3.67 44.86 54.40
C ARG A 629 -3.45 45.94 53.32
N ILE A 630 -4.52 46.29 52.59
CA ILE A 630 -4.62 47.55 51.87
C ILE A 630 -5.62 48.43 52.62
N GLU A 631 -5.11 49.48 53.26
CA GLU A 631 -5.90 50.58 53.81
C GLU A 631 -6.68 51.26 52.67
N HIS A 632 -8.00 51.06 52.64
CA HIS A 632 -8.88 51.95 51.87
C HIS A 632 -9.60 52.91 52.80
N ARG A 633 -9.14 54.16 52.70
CA ARG A 633 -9.67 55.39 53.27
C ARG A 633 -11.17 55.53 52.94
N ILE A 634 -12.02 55.34 53.94
CA ILE A 634 -13.44 55.73 53.86
C ILE A 634 -13.48 57.25 53.91
N ALA A 635 -13.64 57.89 52.76
CA ALA A 635 -14.13 59.26 52.70
C ALA A 635 -15.67 59.20 52.71
N ALA A 636 -16.24 59.23 53.91
CA ALA A 636 -17.64 59.57 54.10
C ALA A 636 -17.81 61.04 53.72
N ALA A 637 -18.25 61.32 52.49
CA ALA A 637 -18.71 62.63 52.10
C ALA A 637 -20.19 62.76 52.49
N ALA A 638 -20.44 63.59 53.49
CA ALA A 638 -21.76 64.02 53.92
C ALA A 638 -22.56 64.59 52.74
N THR A 639 -23.86 64.31 52.71
CA THR A 639 -24.83 64.95 51.83
C THR A 639 -25.06 66.41 52.25
N PRO A 640 -24.83 67.40 51.37
CA PRO A 640 -25.50 68.69 51.46
C PRO A 640 -26.85 68.61 50.73
N ASP A 641 -27.78 69.42 51.20
CA ASP A 641 -29.16 69.58 50.73
C ASP A 641 -29.23 69.82 49.20
N LYS A 642 -29.90 68.92 48.46
CA LYS A 642 -29.74 68.71 46.99
C LYS A 642 -30.69 69.51 46.10
N ASP A 643 -31.42 70.48 46.63
CA ASP A 643 -32.39 71.26 45.84
C ASP A 643 -31.92 72.68 45.49
N LEU A 644 -30.80 73.17 46.03
CA LEU A 644 -30.29 74.53 45.76
C LEU A 644 -29.30 74.67 44.58
N PHE A 645 -28.76 73.57 44.05
CA PHE A 645 -27.59 73.62 43.15
C PHE A 645 -27.91 74.01 41.69
N VAL A 646 -29.09 73.63 41.19
CA VAL A 646 -29.47 73.80 39.77
C VAL A 646 -30.03 75.21 39.49
N ARG A 647 -30.59 75.85 40.52
CA ARG A 647 -31.36 77.10 40.38
C ARG A 647 -30.45 78.28 40.00
N GLY A 648 -30.75 78.94 38.87
CA GLY A 648 -30.03 80.12 38.38
C GLY A 648 -28.69 79.84 37.69
N LYS A 649 -28.35 78.56 37.46
CA LYS A 649 -27.13 78.13 36.76
C LYS A 649 -27.38 77.91 35.27
N HIS A 650 -26.38 78.18 34.44
CA HIS A 650 -26.46 77.98 32.99
C HIS A 650 -25.85 76.63 32.58
N PHE A 651 -26.67 75.77 31.98
CA PHE A 651 -26.30 74.44 31.51
C PHE A 651 -26.23 74.40 29.99
N ILE A 652 -25.22 73.74 29.46
CA ILE A 652 -25.16 73.34 28.05
C ILE A 652 -25.44 71.84 27.96
N VAL A 653 -26.47 71.49 27.19
CA VAL A 653 -26.80 70.10 26.86
C VAL A 653 -26.45 69.86 25.39
N LEU A 654 -25.61 68.87 25.12
CA LEU A 654 -25.26 68.44 23.77
C LEU A 654 -25.56 66.95 23.63
N ASP A 655 -26.59 66.63 22.87
CA ASP A 655 -27.02 65.26 22.58
C ASP A 655 -27.56 65.22 21.14
N ASP A 656 -27.10 64.26 20.35
CA ASP A 656 -27.51 64.10 18.95
C ASP A 656 -28.95 63.58 18.83
N ASP A 657 -29.46 62.93 19.89
CA ASP A 657 -30.86 62.57 20.02
C ASP A 657 -31.69 63.76 20.53
N MET A 658 -32.48 64.33 19.62
CA MET A 658 -33.34 65.49 19.90
C MET A 658 -34.33 65.25 21.05
N LEU A 659 -34.84 64.02 21.21
CA LEU A 659 -35.83 63.71 22.25
C LEU A 659 -35.17 63.62 23.62
N VAL A 660 -33.99 62.99 23.71
CA VAL A 660 -33.22 62.92 24.95
C VAL A 660 -32.75 64.31 25.37
N ALA A 661 -32.28 65.13 24.42
CA ALA A 661 -31.85 66.50 24.67
C ALA A 661 -33.01 67.37 25.19
N GLN A 662 -34.18 67.32 24.53
CA GLN A 662 -35.37 68.06 24.96
C GLN A 662 -35.87 67.64 26.34
N ALA A 663 -35.85 66.34 26.63
CA ALA A 663 -36.27 65.84 27.94
C ALA A 663 -35.29 66.24 29.05
N MET A 664 -33.98 66.30 28.75
CA MET A 664 -32.96 66.82 29.68
C MET A 664 -33.12 68.33 29.93
N VAL A 665 -33.43 69.11 28.89
CA VAL A 665 -33.74 70.55 28.99
C VAL A 665 -34.94 70.76 29.91
N ALA A 666 -36.06 70.08 29.64
CA ALA A 666 -37.28 70.21 30.43
C ALA A 666 -37.06 69.84 31.91
N LEU A 667 -36.23 68.82 32.18
CA LEU A 667 -35.87 68.40 33.52
C LEU A 667 -35.11 69.50 34.28
N LEU A 668 -34.06 70.06 33.67
CA LEU A 668 -33.19 71.08 34.28
C LEU A 668 -33.90 72.43 34.44
N GLU A 669 -34.71 72.84 33.46
CA GLU A 669 -35.54 74.05 33.53
C GLU A 669 -36.64 73.90 34.59
N GLY A 670 -37.25 72.72 34.71
CA GLY A 670 -38.20 72.39 35.79
C GLY A 670 -37.59 72.49 37.20
N MET A 671 -36.27 72.40 37.30
CA MET A 671 -35.50 72.62 38.55
C MET A 671 -34.97 74.05 38.69
N GLY A 672 -35.30 74.96 37.76
CA GLY A 672 -34.95 76.38 37.79
C GLY A 672 -33.57 76.73 37.21
N GLY A 673 -32.96 75.85 36.41
CA GLY A 673 -31.74 76.14 35.65
C GLY A 673 -32.05 76.79 34.30
N ASN A 674 -31.10 77.56 33.77
CA ASN A 674 -31.15 78.08 32.40
C ASN A 674 -30.41 77.09 31.50
N VAL A 675 -31.02 76.59 30.41
CA VAL A 675 -30.41 75.55 29.58
C VAL A 675 -30.28 76.02 28.13
N THR A 676 -29.13 75.79 27.51
CA THR A 676 -28.93 75.94 26.07
C THR A 676 -28.61 74.58 25.48
N CYS A 677 -29.43 74.15 24.53
CA CYS A 677 -29.36 72.83 23.92
C CYS A 677 -28.73 72.91 22.53
N PHE A 678 -27.87 71.95 22.21
CA PHE A 678 -27.29 71.76 20.89
C PHE A 678 -27.44 70.30 20.46
N HIS A 679 -27.54 70.08 19.15
CA HIS A 679 -27.63 68.73 18.55
C HIS A 679 -26.40 68.38 17.70
N ASN A 680 -25.54 69.37 17.47
CA ASN A 680 -24.35 69.24 16.64
C ASN A 680 -23.17 69.88 17.38
N PRO A 681 -22.03 69.18 17.55
CA PRO A 681 -20.85 69.71 18.21
C PRO A 681 -20.28 70.96 17.53
N ASP A 682 -20.37 71.09 16.21
CA ASP A 682 -19.81 72.23 15.47
C ASP A 682 -20.61 73.52 15.73
N ASP A 683 -21.94 73.42 15.75
CA ASP A 683 -22.84 74.53 16.07
C ASP A 683 -22.66 74.99 17.52
N ALA A 684 -22.46 74.05 18.44
CA ALA A 684 -22.16 74.34 19.83
C ALA A 684 -20.85 75.12 19.97
N LEU A 685 -19.77 74.69 19.29
CA LEU A 685 -18.45 75.34 19.37
C LEU A 685 -18.45 76.78 18.82
N LEU A 686 -19.33 77.10 17.88
CA LEU A 686 -19.47 78.44 17.30
C LEU A 686 -20.32 79.40 18.15
N HIS A 687 -21.11 78.88 19.10
CA HIS A 687 -22.04 79.68 19.88
C HIS A 687 -21.33 80.53 20.95
N PRO A 688 -21.55 81.85 21.02
CA PRO A 688 -20.85 82.75 21.97
C PRO A 688 -21.18 82.45 23.45
N GLY A 689 -22.33 81.81 23.72
CA GLY A 689 -22.72 81.37 25.05
C GLY A 689 -21.94 80.17 25.59
N ILE A 690 -21.11 79.49 24.77
CA ILE A 690 -20.37 78.29 25.22
C ILE A 690 -19.31 78.60 26.27
N GLU A 691 -18.75 79.81 26.24
CA GLU A 691 -17.71 80.26 27.19
C GLU A 691 -18.29 80.63 28.56
N HIS A 692 -19.59 80.92 28.62
CA HIS A 692 -20.29 81.46 29.80
C HIS A 692 -21.10 80.42 30.58
N ALA A 693 -21.12 79.16 30.14
CA ALA A 693 -21.87 78.10 30.82
C ALA A 693 -21.23 77.66 32.13
N ASP A 694 -22.05 77.39 33.15
CA ASP A 694 -21.61 76.85 34.44
C ASP A 694 -21.32 75.34 34.35
N TYR A 695 -22.13 74.60 33.60
CA TYR A 695 -22.05 73.13 33.48
C TYR A 695 -22.32 72.63 32.07
N PHE A 696 -21.67 71.53 31.70
CA PHE A 696 -21.87 70.82 30.43
C PHE A 696 -22.39 69.40 30.67
N ILE A 697 -23.42 69.00 29.93
CA ILE A 697 -23.94 67.64 29.88
C ILE A 697 -23.85 67.20 28.43
N VAL A 698 -22.97 66.25 28.12
CA VAL A 698 -22.57 65.95 26.75
C VAL A 698 -22.65 64.45 26.50
N ASP A 699 -23.30 64.04 25.40
CA ASP A 699 -23.26 62.64 24.98
C ASP A 699 -21.87 62.25 24.46
N TYR A 700 -21.47 61.00 24.72
CA TYR A 700 -20.16 60.50 24.30
C TYR A 700 -20.10 60.26 22.79
N MET A 701 -21.18 59.76 22.20
CA MET A 701 -21.32 59.54 20.77
C MET A 701 -22.02 60.75 20.15
N LEU A 702 -21.32 61.57 19.36
CA LEU A 702 -21.88 62.77 18.71
C LEU A 702 -21.74 62.65 17.17
N GLY A 703 -22.20 61.54 16.61
CA GLY A 703 -22.05 61.23 15.18
C GLY A 703 -20.60 60.97 14.73
N ASP A 704 -20.34 61.14 13.43
CA ASP A 704 -19.07 60.76 12.78
C ASP A 704 -17.93 61.81 12.92
N SER A 705 -18.20 63.01 13.47
CA SER A 705 -17.24 64.13 13.44
C SER A 705 -16.38 64.25 14.70
N LEU A 706 -16.93 64.02 15.89
CA LEU A 706 -16.21 64.17 17.15
C LEU A 706 -16.85 63.35 18.29
N ASN A 707 -16.06 62.83 19.23
CA ASN A 707 -16.61 62.24 20.46
C ASN A 707 -16.78 63.29 21.58
N GLY A 708 -17.62 63.00 22.57
CA GLY A 708 -17.93 63.92 23.67
C GLY A 708 -16.71 64.38 24.48
N ILE A 709 -15.70 63.52 24.62
CA ILE A 709 -14.43 63.85 25.32
C ILE A 709 -13.62 64.87 24.50
N GLN A 710 -13.50 64.66 23.19
CA GLN A 710 -12.83 65.57 22.27
C GLN A 710 -13.54 66.92 22.21
N PHE A 711 -14.87 66.93 22.25
CA PHE A 711 -15.67 68.16 22.31
C PHE A 711 -15.34 68.96 23.57
N LEU A 712 -15.43 68.33 24.75
CA LEU A 712 -15.14 68.98 26.02
C LEU A 712 -13.69 69.48 26.10
N ASN A 713 -12.73 68.73 25.53
CA ASN A 713 -11.34 69.18 25.43
C ASN A 713 -11.19 70.44 24.57
N ARG A 714 -11.90 70.55 23.44
CA ARG A 714 -11.91 71.75 22.59
C ARG A 714 -12.55 72.94 23.31
N VAL A 715 -13.65 72.72 24.02
CA VAL A 715 -14.29 73.77 24.84
C VAL A 715 -13.34 74.26 25.93
N ARG A 716 -12.65 73.36 26.63
CA ARG A 716 -11.64 73.70 27.64
C ARG A 716 -10.49 74.53 27.05
N GLN A 717 -9.99 74.15 25.87
CA GLN A 717 -8.93 74.90 25.18
C GLN A 717 -9.38 76.31 24.78
N LYS A 718 -10.61 76.44 24.27
CA LYS A 718 -11.18 77.74 23.86
C LYS A 718 -11.44 78.67 25.04
N ARG A 719 -11.96 78.13 26.16
CA ARG A 719 -12.33 78.88 27.36
C ARG A 719 -11.13 79.23 28.26
N GLY A 720 -10.03 78.47 28.19
CA GLY A 720 -8.83 78.68 29.01
C GLY A 720 -9.01 78.49 30.52
N SER A 721 -10.15 77.96 30.97
CA SER A 721 -10.49 77.70 32.38
C SER A 721 -11.09 76.29 32.55
N PRO A 722 -11.04 75.72 33.76
CA PRO A 722 -11.65 74.41 34.02
C PRO A 722 -13.15 74.42 33.72
N ILE A 723 -13.63 73.31 33.15
CA ILE A 723 -15.05 73.11 32.82
C ILE A 723 -15.63 72.01 33.71
N HIS A 724 -16.81 72.27 34.26
CA HIS A 724 -17.59 71.26 34.97
C HIS A 724 -18.47 70.53 33.96
N ALA A 725 -18.19 69.25 33.73
CA ALA A 725 -18.94 68.48 32.75
C ALA A 725 -19.31 67.09 33.25
N VAL A 726 -20.38 66.55 32.70
CA VAL A 726 -20.80 65.15 32.84
C VAL A 726 -20.98 64.57 31.45
N LEU A 727 -20.34 63.43 31.20
CA LEU A 727 -20.53 62.66 29.98
C LEU A 727 -21.72 61.72 30.15
N MET A 728 -22.59 61.64 29.15
CA MET A 728 -23.62 60.62 29.06
C MET A 728 -23.17 59.59 28.03
N THR A 729 -23.51 58.31 28.21
CA THR A 729 -23.14 57.28 27.23
C THR A 729 -24.11 56.10 27.22
N GLY A 730 -24.49 55.65 26.02
CA GLY A 730 -25.14 54.35 25.82
C GLY A 730 -24.13 53.20 25.60
N ASP A 731 -22.85 53.53 25.42
CA ASP A 731 -21.78 52.57 25.13
C ASP A 731 -21.18 52.01 26.42
N THR A 732 -21.13 50.67 26.50
CA THR A 732 -20.50 49.91 27.59
C THR A 732 -19.24 49.20 27.13
N SER A 733 -18.64 49.62 26.02
CA SER A 733 -17.46 48.98 25.43
C SER A 733 -16.21 49.15 26.29
N ALA A 734 -15.33 48.15 26.24
CA ALA A 734 -13.99 48.20 26.86
C ALA A 734 -13.12 49.36 26.33
N ALA A 735 -13.40 49.85 25.12
CA ALA A 735 -12.73 51.03 24.56
C ALA A 735 -13.16 52.30 25.31
N PHE A 736 -14.48 52.49 25.47
CA PHE A 736 -15.03 53.59 26.23
C PHE A 736 -14.57 53.59 27.69
N ILE A 737 -14.60 52.45 28.39
CA ILE A 737 -14.20 52.37 29.81
C ILE A 737 -12.73 52.79 30.00
N ARG A 738 -11.84 52.43 29.08
CA ARG A 738 -10.42 52.86 29.11
C ARG A 738 -10.24 54.35 28.84
N GLU A 739 -11.02 54.91 27.93
CA GLU A 739 -10.97 56.33 27.60
C GLU A 739 -11.59 57.18 28.72
N ALA A 740 -12.69 56.71 29.31
CA ALA A 740 -13.37 57.33 30.45
C ALA A 740 -12.52 57.30 31.74
N ALA A 741 -11.75 56.22 31.98
CA ALA A 741 -10.86 56.13 33.13
C ALA A 741 -9.73 57.18 33.13
N ASN A 742 -9.35 57.68 31.95
CA ASN A 742 -8.33 58.71 31.76
C ASN A 742 -8.94 60.12 31.54
N CYS A 743 -10.25 60.26 31.70
CA CYS A 743 -10.98 61.50 31.46
C CYS A 743 -11.17 62.28 32.77
N ASN A 744 -11.15 63.61 32.70
CA ASN A 744 -11.33 64.49 33.86
C ASN A 744 -12.80 64.64 34.28
N TRP A 745 -13.75 64.07 33.51
CA TRP A 745 -15.18 64.26 33.71
C TRP A 745 -15.88 62.92 33.99
N PRO A 746 -16.80 62.88 34.98
CA PRO A 746 -17.57 61.69 35.28
C PRO A 746 -18.47 61.31 34.11
N ALA A 747 -18.51 60.00 33.81
CA ALA A 747 -19.41 59.45 32.81
C ALA A 747 -20.57 58.70 33.47
N LEU A 748 -21.78 58.95 32.98
CA LEU A 748 -23.03 58.31 33.40
C LEU A 748 -23.61 57.49 32.25
N HIS A 749 -23.95 56.23 32.55
CA HIS A 749 -24.62 55.38 31.58
C HIS A 749 -26.10 55.76 31.42
N LYS A 750 -26.53 55.90 30.16
CA LYS A 750 -27.94 56.03 29.77
C LYS A 750 -28.65 54.69 30.07
N PRO A 751 -29.87 54.69 30.66
CA PRO A 751 -30.68 55.85 31.04
C PRO A 751 -30.15 56.56 32.30
N VAL A 752 -30.01 57.88 32.22
CA VAL A 752 -29.42 58.69 33.28
C VAL A 752 -30.46 58.96 34.37
N ASN A 753 -30.18 58.47 35.59
CA ASN A 753 -31.02 58.74 36.76
C ASN A 753 -30.73 60.15 37.32
N ILE A 754 -31.78 60.92 37.62
CA ILE A 754 -31.68 62.30 38.11
C ILE A 754 -30.84 62.45 39.39
N ILE A 755 -30.92 61.50 40.32
CA ILE A 755 -30.16 61.52 41.58
C ILE A 755 -28.67 61.36 41.28
N ARG A 756 -28.31 60.51 40.31
CA ARG A 756 -26.92 60.31 39.88
C ARG A 756 -26.39 61.52 39.12
N LEU A 757 -27.19 62.11 38.23
CA LEU A 757 -26.83 63.32 37.50
C LEU A 757 -26.55 64.48 38.46
N LYS A 758 -27.46 64.74 39.42
CA LYS A 758 -27.27 65.75 40.48
C LYS A 758 -25.99 65.51 41.28
N SER A 759 -25.72 64.26 41.64
CA SER A 759 -24.54 63.91 42.44
C SER A 759 -23.24 64.10 41.66
N ALA A 760 -23.22 63.75 40.37
CA ALA A 760 -22.05 63.92 39.51
C ALA A 760 -21.73 65.39 39.24
N LEU A 761 -22.77 66.21 38.98
CA LEU A 761 -22.61 67.66 38.79
C LEU A 761 -22.13 68.36 40.07
N ALA A 762 -22.70 68.01 41.23
CA ALA A 762 -22.29 68.57 42.51
C ALA A 762 -20.85 68.18 42.91
N ALA A 763 -20.42 66.96 42.57
CA ALA A 763 -19.05 66.50 42.81
C ALA A 763 -18.02 67.26 41.94
N GLN A 764 -18.37 67.60 40.70
CA GLN A 764 -17.54 68.44 39.82
C GLN A 764 -17.35 69.85 40.37
N ALA A 765 -18.43 70.46 40.88
CA ALA A 765 -18.36 71.77 41.54
C ALA A 765 -17.49 71.78 42.80
N SER A 766 -17.45 70.67 43.54
CA SER A 766 -16.66 70.53 44.77
C SER A 766 -15.18 70.24 44.52
N SER A 767 -14.82 69.77 43.32
CA SER A 767 -13.43 69.44 42.94
C SER A 767 -12.62 70.68 42.52
N TYR A 768 -13.29 71.80 42.27
CA TYR A 768 -12.68 73.11 41.95
C TYR A 768 -13.40 74.22 42.75
N PRO A 769 -13.18 74.34 44.07
CA PRO A 769 -13.80 75.39 44.86
C PRO A 769 -13.09 76.73 44.61
N GLY A 770 -13.66 77.55 43.73
CA GLY A 770 -13.28 78.95 43.56
C GLY A 770 -12.89 79.33 42.13
N ALA A 771 -13.78 80.06 41.46
CA ALA A 771 -13.40 81.30 40.81
C ALA A 771 -13.85 82.44 41.73
#